data_AF-A0A2G9GHR8-F1
#
_entry.id   AF-A0A2G9GHR8-F1
#
_cell.length_a   1.000
_cell.length_b   1.000
_cell.length_c   1.000
_cell.angle_alpha   90.00
_cell.angle_beta   90.00
_cell.angle_gamma   90.00
#
_symmetry.space_group_name_H-M   'P 1'
#
loop_
_entity.id
_entity.type
_entity.pdbx_description
1 polymer ?
#
loop_
_entity_poly.entity_id
_entity_poly.type
_entity_poly.pdbx_seq_one_letter_code
_entity_poly.pdbx_strand_id
1 'polypeptide(L)'
;MFDCDSARKAAVEHETQMKGDLEFSLSILVLGKTGVGKSATINSIFGEKKAVIDAFEPATTCVEEIIDVIDGFKVKVFDTPGLRTSPTDESFNRKVLSSIKNLMQKSPPDVVLYVDRLDTQIGNINDLPLLRLVVSYLGSSIWRRSIVVLTHATSIPPDGPDGYPLSYEVFVAQKSRIVQQLISLSSGELLMNLSLMIPVSLVENHPFAKTNEHGELNGENWRLQLLFLCYSIKTLSKVSSLVTVQSPSNHRSLFGLKICSPALSYFLSSLLQPKGVDSDVELGYLSDSDEEGDIECDNLPLFRSLTKTEIANLSNDQQKAYFHEYDYRVKLLQKKQSREEIRRFKDSRNAKNAAPDETYMEGVPDQETISVPLPDMPLPPSFDGENPSYRYHFLETSSHLLARPVFDTHGWDHDCGYDGVLIEGKSDISSRFPAVISVQLTKDKKDFHIQLHSSIFSKHGDSGLTTAGLDVQTLGDKLTYTLKGKTKIKNFRNNKTAAGVSIAFVDKTTIYGLKIEDHLAVGKQLILMGNAGVVQSQDDAAYGVNLDLCTRDEDYPINQRETSVGLSIMRYRGDLICGCNLQSQFSVGRSSQVHVRAGLNNKLSGQICIKTSCSDQLQIAALAFLPIAKAIFKKIFHHSTQEDYSR
;
A
#
# COMPACT_ATOMS: atom_id res chain seq x y z
N MET A 1 19.31 17.73 -24.60
CA MET A 1 19.61 16.54 -25.41
C MET A 1 21.03 16.14 -25.04
N PHE A 2 21.22 15.06 -24.30
CA PHE A 2 22.56 14.62 -23.88
C PHE A 2 23.19 13.90 -25.07
N ASP A 3 24.27 14.47 -25.62
CA ASP A 3 25.02 13.88 -26.72
C ASP A 3 26.02 12.85 -26.18
N CYS A 4 25.80 11.58 -26.50
CA CYS A 4 26.54 10.45 -25.94
C CYS A 4 28.00 10.45 -26.39
N ASP A 5 28.26 10.94 -27.61
CA ASP A 5 29.61 10.98 -28.19
C ASP A 5 30.49 12.07 -27.55
N SER A 6 29.89 13.22 -27.23
CA SER A 6 30.58 14.27 -26.47
C SER A 6 30.89 13.83 -25.03
N ALA A 7 30.00 13.07 -24.39
CA ALA A 7 30.26 12.50 -23.07
C ALA A 7 31.38 11.43 -23.11
N ARG A 8 31.42 10.62 -24.17
CA ARG A 8 32.45 9.60 -24.37
C ARG A 8 33.84 10.21 -24.61
N LYS A 9 33.92 11.27 -25.40
CA LYS A 9 35.18 12.04 -25.59
C LYS A 9 35.67 12.65 -24.28
N ALA A 10 34.78 13.30 -23.52
CA ALA A 10 35.13 13.88 -22.23
C ALA A 10 35.59 12.82 -21.22
N ALA A 11 34.98 11.63 -21.21
CA ALA A 11 35.41 10.52 -20.36
C ALA A 11 36.83 10.02 -20.72
N VAL A 12 37.13 9.85 -22.01
CA VAL A 12 38.46 9.43 -22.49
C VAL A 12 39.54 10.48 -22.21
N GLU A 13 39.21 11.76 -22.33
CA GLU A 13 40.11 12.87 -21.96
C GLU A 13 40.38 12.90 -20.45
N HIS A 14 39.37 12.61 -19.62
CA HIS A 14 39.53 12.48 -18.18
C HIS A 14 40.32 11.23 -17.76
N GLU A 15 40.15 10.09 -18.43
CA GLU A 15 40.92 8.86 -18.20
C GLU A 15 42.40 9.03 -18.56
N THR A 16 42.71 9.77 -19.63
CA THR A 16 44.09 10.04 -20.05
C THR A 16 44.81 11.09 -19.19
N GLN A 17 44.08 12.02 -18.58
CA GLN A 17 44.60 13.00 -17.61
C GLN A 17 44.79 12.40 -16.21
N MET A 18 43.98 11.41 -15.81
CA MET A 18 44.06 10.71 -14.52
C MET A 18 45.10 9.56 -14.55
N LYS A 19 46.32 9.85 -15.03
CA LYS A 19 47.50 8.95 -14.91
C LYS A 19 48.12 9.00 -13.50
N GLY A 20 47.28 9.07 -12.46
CA GLY A 20 47.67 8.89 -11.06
C GLY A 20 46.87 7.71 -10.52
N ASP A 21 47.55 6.73 -9.94
CA ASP A 21 47.00 5.47 -9.40
C ASP A 21 45.56 5.62 -8.87
N LEU A 22 44.58 5.27 -9.71
CA LEU A 22 43.28 4.85 -9.21
C LEU A 22 43.52 3.51 -8.53
N GLU A 23 43.93 3.56 -7.25
CA GLU A 23 44.14 2.42 -6.36
C GLU A 23 42.78 1.74 -6.07
N PHE A 24 42.14 1.19 -7.12
CA PHE A 24 40.85 0.55 -7.01
C PHE A 24 41.06 -0.90 -6.61
N SER A 25 41.36 -1.12 -5.33
CA SER A 25 41.53 -2.47 -4.77
C SER A 25 40.18 -3.03 -4.29
N LEU A 26 39.81 -4.26 -4.65
CA LEU A 26 38.59 -4.91 -4.18
C LEU A 26 38.90 -5.84 -3.00
N SER A 27 38.26 -5.63 -1.86
CA SER A 27 38.39 -6.50 -0.68
C SER A 27 37.13 -7.36 -0.47
N ILE A 28 37.29 -8.68 -0.46
CA ILE A 28 36.21 -9.66 -0.41
C ILE A 28 36.36 -10.51 0.86
N LEU A 29 35.32 -10.61 1.67
CA LEU A 29 35.24 -11.56 2.79
C LEU A 29 34.38 -12.75 2.40
N VAL A 30 34.91 -13.98 2.50
CA VAL A 30 34.15 -15.19 2.19
C VAL A 30 33.65 -15.82 3.49
N LEU A 31 32.34 -16.04 3.63
CA LEU A 31 31.68 -16.67 4.77
C LEU A 31 30.82 -17.85 4.32
N GLY A 32 30.60 -18.82 5.19
CA GLY A 32 29.73 -19.96 4.90
C GLY A 32 30.02 -21.17 5.79
N LYS A 33 29.20 -22.20 5.64
CA LYS A 33 29.36 -23.47 6.38
C LYS A 33 30.66 -24.18 5.97
N THR A 34 31.07 -25.18 6.75
CA THR A 34 32.15 -26.10 6.34
C THR A 34 31.72 -26.94 5.14
N GLY A 35 32.63 -27.18 4.18
CA GLY A 35 32.37 -28.07 3.04
C GLY A 35 31.50 -27.51 1.90
N VAL A 36 31.14 -26.22 1.94
CA VAL A 36 30.32 -25.57 0.88
C VAL A 36 31.12 -25.10 -0.34
N GLY A 37 32.45 -25.27 -0.33
CA GLY A 37 33.31 -24.88 -1.46
C GLY A 37 33.87 -23.45 -1.41
N LYS A 38 33.99 -22.81 -0.24
CA LYS A 38 34.60 -21.47 -0.08
C LYS A 38 35.97 -21.35 -0.74
N SER A 39 36.95 -22.14 -0.30
CA SER A 39 38.32 -22.11 -0.80
C SER A 39 38.42 -22.56 -2.27
N ALA A 40 37.51 -23.45 -2.72
CA ALA A 40 37.40 -23.82 -4.13
C ALA A 40 36.94 -22.64 -5.00
N THR A 41 35.93 -21.88 -4.54
CA THR A 41 35.47 -20.66 -5.22
C THR A 41 36.57 -19.61 -5.28
N ILE A 42 37.40 -19.47 -4.23
CA ILE A 42 38.55 -18.56 -4.23
C ILE A 42 39.56 -18.96 -5.32
N ASN A 43 39.92 -20.24 -5.40
CA ASN A 43 40.82 -20.74 -6.44
C ASN A 43 40.27 -20.47 -7.85
N SER A 44 38.97 -20.70 -8.07
CA SER A 44 38.31 -20.41 -9.34
C SER A 44 38.26 -18.92 -9.67
N ILE A 45 38.08 -18.03 -8.67
CA ILE A 45 38.11 -16.57 -8.87
C ILE A 45 39.49 -16.09 -9.33
N PHE A 46 40.56 -16.63 -8.75
CA PHE A 46 41.93 -16.30 -9.17
C PHE A 46 42.36 -17.04 -10.44
N GLY A 47 41.76 -18.20 -10.73
CA GLY A 47 42.17 -19.08 -11.83
C GLY A 47 43.40 -19.94 -11.50
N GLU A 48 43.85 -19.91 -10.25
CA GLU A 48 45.04 -20.61 -9.75
C GLU A 48 44.75 -21.21 -8.36
N LYS A 49 45.54 -22.22 -7.96
CA LYS A 49 45.43 -22.83 -6.63
C LYS A 49 46.11 -21.93 -5.59
N LYS A 50 45.35 -21.04 -4.95
CA LYS A 50 45.81 -20.13 -3.89
C LYS A 50 45.46 -20.62 -2.47
N ALA A 51 44.36 -21.36 -2.33
CA ALA A 51 43.87 -21.90 -1.07
C ALA A 51 43.86 -23.44 -1.09
N VAL A 52 44.16 -24.05 0.05
CA VAL A 52 44.15 -25.52 0.21
C VAL A 52 42.69 -25.99 0.24
N ILE A 53 42.38 -27.04 -0.53
CA ILE A 53 41.07 -27.69 -0.58
C ILE A 53 41.20 -29.14 -0.13
N ASP A 54 40.28 -29.58 0.72
CA ASP A 54 40.16 -30.96 1.17
C ASP A 54 38.68 -31.35 1.20
N ALA A 55 38.39 -32.60 0.80
CA ALA A 55 37.02 -33.12 0.68
C ALA A 55 36.50 -33.75 1.98
N PHE A 56 37.38 -34.14 2.90
CA PHE A 56 37.08 -34.91 4.09
C PHE A 56 37.36 -34.14 5.39
N GLU A 57 38.43 -33.33 5.42
CA GLU A 57 38.83 -32.57 6.60
C GLU A 57 38.75 -31.04 6.39
N PRO A 58 38.51 -30.24 7.45
CA PRO A 58 38.54 -28.78 7.34
C PRO A 58 39.96 -28.27 7.03
N ALA A 59 40.23 -27.93 5.77
CA ALA A 59 41.53 -27.41 5.34
C ALA A 59 41.88 -26.03 5.93
N THR A 60 40.90 -25.12 5.98
CA THR A 60 41.09 -23.74 6.49
C THR A 60 40.82 -23.67 7.99
N THR A 61 41.88 -23.53 8.80
CA THR A 61 41.79 -23.50 10.28
C THR A 61 41.90 -22.09 10.88
N CYS A 62 42.42 -21.13 10.12
CA CYS A 62 42.50 -19.72 10.49
C CYS A 62 42.05 -18.82 9.33
N VAL A 63 41.83 -17.53 9.60
CA VAL A 63 41.46 -16.57 8.54
C VAL A 63 42.72 -16.21 7.76
N GLU A 64 42.74 -16.53 6.47
CA GLU A 64 43.88 -16.31 5.58
C GLU A 64 43.61 -15.16 4.62
N GLU A 65 44.62 -14.32 4.42
CA GLU A 65 44.56 -13.19 3.50
C GLU A 65 45.30 -13.55 2.20
N ILE A 66 44.56 -13.53 1.09
CA ILE A 66 45.09 -13.81 -0.24
C ILE A 66 44.99 -12.53 -1.07
N ILE A 67 46.11 -12.07 -1.62
CA ILE A 67 46.17 -10.86 -2.44
C ILE A 67 46.73 -11.24 -3.81
N ASP A 68 46.03 -10.88 -4.87
CA ASP A 68 46.55 -11.00 -6.23
C ASP A 68 45.94 -9.94 -7.16
N VAL A 69 46.39 -9.90 -8.42
CA VAL A 69 45.86 -9.03 -9.47
C VAL A 69 45.01 -9.84 -10.45
N ILE A 70 43.73 -9.46 -10.59
CA ILE A 70 42.80 -10.04 -11.57
C ILE A 70 42.49 -8.96 -12.60
N ASP A 71 42.77 -9.23 -13.88
CA ASP A 71 42.51 -8.32 -15.01
C ASP A 71 43.04 -6.88 -14.80
N GLY A 72 44.20 -6.75 -14.16
CA GLY A 72 44.84 -5.46 -13.86
C GLY A 72 44.38 -4.78 -12.56
N PHE A 73 43.43 -5.36 -11.83
CA PHE A 73 42.93 -4.84 -10.56
C PHE A 73 43.41 -5.66 -9.36
N LYS A 74 43.83 -4.99 -8.29
CA LYS A 74 44.25 -5.64 -7.04
C LYS A 74 43.03 -6.19 -6.28
N VAL A 75 42.95 -7.50 -6.13
CA VAL A 75 41.88 -8.18 -5.39
C VAL A 75 42.46 -8.83 -4.14
N LYS A 76 41.86 -8.54 -3.00
CA LYS A 76 42.21 -9.07 -1.68
C LYS A 76 41.04 -9.89 -1.17
N VAL A 77 41.24 -11.19 -0.95
CA VAL A 77 40.22 -12.12 -0.50
C VAL A 77 40.61 -12.65 0.88
N PHE A 78 39.68 -12.58 1.83
CA PHE A 78 39.82 -13.20 3.14
C PHE A 78 39.11 -14.55 3.12
N ASP A 79 39.89 -15.64 3.08
CA ASP A 79 39.37 -16.98 3.28
C ASP A 79 39.12 -17.22 4.77
N THR A 80 37.97 -17.80 5.11
CA THR A 80 37.59 -18.01 6.50
C THR A 80 37.33 -19.49 6.79
N PRO A 81 37.65 -19.96 8.01
CA PRO A 81 37.25 -21.30 8.46
C PRO A 81 35.74 -21.49 8.31
N GLY A 82 35.33 -22.70 7.91
CA GLY A 82 33.92 -23.04 7.80
C GLY A 82 33.22 -23.00 9.15
N LEU A 83 32.04 -22.37 9.16
CA LEU A 83 31.16 -22.39 10.32
C LEU A 83 30.50 -23.76 10.46
N ARG A 84 30.46 -24.28 11.68
CA ARG A 84 29.90 -25.60 12.00
C ARG A 84 28.46 -25.46 12.51
N THR A 85 27.58 -26.36 12.11
CA THR A 85 26.14 -26.30 12.46
C THR A 85 25.80 -26.98 13.77
N SER A 86 26.69 -27.81 14.33
CA SER A 86 26.44 -28.49 15.61
C SER A 86 26.40 -27.48 16.76
N PRO A 87 25.43 -27.57 17.69
CA PRO A 87 25.37 -26.74 18.90
C PRO A 87 26.64 -26.86 19.76
N THR A 88 27.30 -28.02 19.75
CA THR A 88 28.55 -28.26 20.50
C THR A 88 29.73 -27.46 19.97
N ASP A 89 29.68 -27.03 18.70
CA ASP A 89 30.75 -26.28 18.04
C ASP A 89 30.58 -24.75 18.16
N GLU A 90 29.61 -24.28 18.94
CA GLU A 90 29.35 -22.85 19.08
C GLU A 90 30.57 -22.08 19.60
N SER A 91 31.35 -22.67 20.52
CA SER A 91 32.58 -22.06 21.04
C SER A 91 33.65 -21.88 19.94
N PHE A 92 33.74 -22.81 19.00
CA PHE A 92 34.61 -22.71 17.83
C PHE A 92 34.13 -21.59 16.89
N ASN A 93 32.84 -21.57 16.56
CA ASN A 93 32.25 -20.53 15.71
C ASN A 93 32.44 -19.12 16.30
N ARG A 94 32.30 -18.96 17.62
CA ARG A 94 32.54 -17.69 18.33
C ARG A 94 33.99 -17.23 18.19
N LYS A 95 34.97 -18.14 18.27
CA LYS A 95 36.39 -17.83 18.04
C LYS A 95 36.63 -17.37 16.61
N VAL A 96 36.09 -18.09 15.63
CA VAL A 96 36.20 -17.75 14.19
C VAL A 96 35.58 -16.37 13.91
N LEU A 97 34.35 -16.13 14.37
CA LEU A 97 33.67 -14.84 14.17
C LEU A 97 34.36 -13.69 14.90
N SER A 98 34.99 -13.95 16.06
CA SER A 98 35.81 -12.95 16.75
C SER A 98 37.06 -12.58 15.95
N SER A 99 37.74 -13.57 15.36
CA SER A 99 38.88 -13.33 14.46
C SER A 99 38.46 -12.53 13.22
N ILE A 100 37.32 -12.87 12.60
CA ILE A 100 36.76 -12.13 11.48
C ILE A 100 36.43 -10.69 11.88
N LYS A 101 35.79 -10.49 13.04
CA LYS A 101 35.47 -9.15 13.56
C LYS A 101 36.73 -8.29 13.76
N ASN A 102 37.78 -8.86 14.33
CA ASN A 102 39.06 -8.18 14.52
C ASN A 102 39.71 -7.82 13.17
N LEU A 103 39.59 -8.69 12.18
CA LEU A 103 40.06 -8.43 10.82
C LEU A 103 39.26 -7.32 10.14
N MET A 104 37.92 -7.32 10.26
CA MET A 104 37.05 -6.27 9.73
C MET A 104 37.33 -4.90 10.36
N GLN A 105 37.77 -4.85 11.62
CA GLN A 105 38.20 -3.61 12.28
C GLN A 105 39.51 -3.05 11.70
N LYS A 106 40.44 -3.91 11.32
CA LYS A 106 41.72 -3.51 10.70
C LYS A 106 41.56 -3.15 9.23
N SER A 107 40.76 -3.94 8.50
CA SER A 107 40.53 -3.81 7.07
C SER A 107 39.07 -4.18 6.76
N PRO A 108 38.17 -3.18 6.59
CA PRO A 108 36.77 -3.46 6.33
C PRO A 108 36.59 -4.02 4.91
N PRO A 109 35.88 -5.14 4.74
CA PRO A 109 35.62 -5.69 3.41
C PRO A 109 34.65 -4.80 2.62
N ASP A 110 34.89 -4.69 1.31
CA ASP A 110 33.99 -4.03 0.36
C ASP A 110 32.76 -4.88 0.07
N VAL A 111 32.96 -6.20 -0.05
CA VAL A 111 31.93 -7.18 -0.42
C VAL A 111 32.05 -8.43 0.45
N VAL A 112 30.91 -9.04 0.78
CA VAL A 112 30.84 -10.31 1.51
C VAL A 112 30.23 -11.38 0.63
N LEU A 113 30.92 -12.50 0.43
CA LEU A 113 30.37 -13.66 -0.26
C LEU A 113 29.88 -14.66 0.78
N TYR A 114 28.56 -14.86 0.85
CA TYR A 114 27.98 -15.93 1.65
C TYR A 114 27.79 -17.16 0.77
N VAL A 115 28.64 -18.16 0.98
CA VAL A 115 28.68 -19.37 0.16
C VAL A 115 27.83 -20.46 0.79
N ASP A 116 26.92 -21.02 -0.01
CA ASP A 116 26.16 -22.22 0.30
C ASP A 116 26.08 -23.15 -0.92
N ARG A 117 25.57 -24.37 -0.75
CA ARG A 117 25.48 -25.38 -1.81
C ARG A 117 24.08 -25.45 -2.41
N LEU A 118 23.98 -25.44 -3.74
CA LEU A 118 22.70 -25.60 -4.44
C LEU A 118 22.10 -26.99 -4.23
N ASP A 119 22.94 -28.03 -4.24
CA ASP A 119 22.56 -29.46 -4.21
C ASP A 119 22.14 -29.99 -2.82
N THR A 120 22.08 -29.14 -1.80
CA THR A 120 21.67 -29.57 -0.46
C THR A 120 20.15 -29.65 -0.37
N GLN A 121 19.59 -30.85 -0.22
CA GLN A 121 18.13 -31.06 -0.35
C GLN A 121 17.29 -30.44 0.79
N ILE A 122 17.86 -30.19 1.97
CA ILE A 122 17.10 -29.73 3.14
C ILE A 122 17.53 -28.31 3.53
N GLY A 123 16.63 -27.34 3.34
CA GLY A 123 16.72 -26.02 3.96
C GLY A 123 16.45 -26.16 5.44
N ASN A 124 17.44 -26.63 6.19
CA ASN A 124 17.27 -26.90 7.60
C ASN A 124 17.13 -25.57 8.34
N ILE A 125 16.01 -25.41 9.04
CA ILE A 125 15.80 -24.39 10.09
C ILE A 125 17.02 -24.30 11.05
N ASN A 126 17.82 -25.37 11.13
CA ASN A 126 19.09 -25.45 11.85
C ASN A 126 20.17 -24.44 11.43
N ASP A 127 20.04 -23.78 10.26
CA ASP A 127 20.99 -22.73 9.85
C ASP A 127 20.67 -21.36 10.47
N LEU A 128 19.44 -21.16 10.96
CA LEU A 128 19.01 -19.90 11.55
C LEU A 128 19.81 -19.50 12.82
N PRO A 129 20.07 -20.41 13.79
CA PRO A 129 20.93 -20.10 14.93
C PRO A 129 22.33 -19.64 14.51
N LEU A 130 22.89 -20.27 13.47
CA LEU A 130 24.21 -19.92 12.97
C LEU A 130 24.24 -18.53 12.34
N LEU A 131 23.25 -18.20 11.50
CA LEU A 131 23.13 -16.87 10.90
C LEU A 131 22.87 -15.79 11.97
N ARG A 132 22.09 -16.09 13.01
CA ARG A 132 21.92 -15.20 14.18
C ARG A 132 23.23 -14.97 14.92
N LEU A 133 24.08 -16.00 15.06
CA LEU A 133 25.42 -15.87 15.62
C LEU A 133 26.27 -14.90 14.77
N VAL A 134 26.26 -15.04 13.44
CA VAL A 134 26.96 -14.12 12.51
C VAL A 134 26.51 -12.68 12.72
N VAL A 135 25.18 -12.44 12.72
CA VAL A 135 24.60 -11.10 12.94
C VAL A 135 24.99 -10.55 14.31
N SER A 136 25.02 -11.38 15.36
CA SER A 136 25.37 -10.94 16.72
C SER A 136 26.83 -10.47 16.85
N TYR A 137 27.76 -11.04 16.09
CA TYR A 137 29.18 -10.67 16.13
C TYR A 137 29.54 -9.56 15.14
N LEU A 138 29.07 -9.68 13.88
CA LEU A 138 29.47 -8.83 12.76
C LEU A 138 28.48 -7.70 12.47
N GLY A 139 27.26 -7.77 13.00
CA GLY A 139 26.18 -6.80 12.79
C GLY A 139 25.33 -7.10 11.54
N SER A 140 24.08 -6.66 11.54
CA SER A 140 23.15 -6.85 10.40
C SER A 140 23.57 -6.08 9.14
N SER A 141 24.39 -5.04 9.28
CA SER A 141 24.93 -4.27 8.16
C SER A 141 25.79 -5.08 7.20
N ILE A 142 26.32 -6.24 7.64
CA ILE A 142 27.13 -7.11 6.78
C ILE A 142 26.36 -7.55 5.53
N TRP A 143 25.06 -7.82 5.69
CA TRP A 143 24.19 -8.32 4.62
C TRP A 143 23.90 -7.29 3.52
N ARG A 144 24.08 -5.98 3.78
CA ARG A 144 23.88 -4.92 2.79
C ARG A 144 24.92 -4.93 1.66
N ARG A 145 26.07 -5.54 1.90
CA ARG A 145 27.17 -5.69 0.93
C ARG A 145 27.43 -7.16 0.61
N SER A 146 26.44 -8.02 0.85
CA SER A 146 26.57 -9.45 0.64
C SER A 146 26.11 -9.87 -0.75
N ILE A 147 26.68 -10.97 -1.24
CA ILE A 147 26.20 -11.75 -2.37
C ILE A 147 26.05 -13.18 -1.86
N VAL A 148 24.90 -13.81 -2.13
CA VAL A 148 24.72 -15.25 -1.89
C VAL A 148 25.32 -16.00 -3.06
N VAL A 149 26.27 -16.88 -2.78
CA VAL A 149 26.96 -17.69 -3.78
C VAL A 149 26.51 -19.14 -3.62
N LEU A 150 25.84 -19.69 -4.62
CA LEU A 150 25.39 -21.09 -4.63
C LEU A 150 26.35 -21.93 -5.47
N THR A 151 27.15 -22.77 -4.81
CA THR A 151 28.07 -23.71 -5.45
C THR A 151 27.35 -24.97 -5.93
N HIS A 152 28.03 -25.80 -6.74
CA HIS A 152 27.43 -26.97 -7.40
C HIS A 152 26.28 -26.57 -8.33
N ALA A 153 26.46 -25.47 -9.06
CA ALA A 153 25.45 -24.96 -9.98
C ALA A 153 25.06 -25.99 -11.04
N THR A 154 25.94 -26.92 -11.44
CA THR A 154 25.60 -27.97 -12.43
C THR A 154 24.91 -29.20 -11.84
N SER A 155 24.44 -29.11 -10.59
CA SER A 155 23.72 -30.20 -9.93
C SER A 155 22.38 -30.52 -10.61
N ILE A 156 22.01 -31.79 -10.58
CA ILE A 156 20.77 -32.29 -11.14
C ILE A 156 19.63 -31.90 -10.19
N PRO A 157 18.56 -31.24 -10.68
CA PRO A 157 17.40 -30.90 -9.86
C PRO A 157 16.77 -32.15 -9.23
N PRO A 158 16.29 -32.08 -7.97
CA PRO A 158 15.58 -33.18 -7.34
C PRO A 158 14.19 -33.39 -7.98
N ASP A 159 13.62 -34.57 -7.75
CA ASP A 159 12.26 -34.89 -8.16
C ASP A 159 11.25 -34.01 -7.40
N GLY A 160 10.30 -33.45 -8.15
CA GLY A 160 9.18 -32.68 -7.64
C GLY A 160 8.13 -33.57 -6.95
N PRO A 161 7.11 -32.95 -6.35
CA PRO A 161 6.02 -33.68 -5.67
C PRO A 161 5.25 -34.64 -6.59
N ASP A 162 5.27 -34.38 -7.91
CA ASP A 162 4.65 -35.22 -8.94
C ASP A 162 5.55 -36.39 -9.42
N GLY A 163 6.74 -36.56 -8.83
CA GLY A 163 7.71 -37.61 -9.20
C GLY A 163 8.52 -37.33 -10.46
N TYR A 164 8.37 -36.15 -11.07
CA TYR A 164 9.18 -35.68 -12.20
C TYR A 164 10.23 -34.66 -11.73
N PRO A 165 11.44 -34.62 -12.31
CA PRO A 165 12.49 -33.67 -11.94
C PRO A 165 12.01 -32.22 -12.08
N LEU A 166 12.29 -31.40 -11.07
CA LEU A 166 11.99 -29.98 -11.12
C LEU A 166 12.74 -29.30 -12.27
N SER A 167 12.16 -28.25 -12.85
CA SER A 167 12.92 -27.40 -13.76
C SER A 167 14.08 -26.73 -13.01
N TYR A 168 15.23 -26.61 -13.67
CA TYR A 168 16.44 -26.06 -13.06
C TYR A 168 16.22 -24.65 -12.50
N GLU A 169 15.47 -23.81 -13.20
CA GLU A 169 15.11 -22.46 -12.74
C GLU A 169 14.30 -22.47 -11.45
N VAL A 170 13.32 -23.39 -11.33
CA VAL A 170 12.50 -23.52 -10.12
C VAL A 170 13.35 -24.01 -8.96
N PHE A 171 14.25 -24.96 -9.20
CA PHE A 171 15.18 -25.46 -8.20
C PHE A 171 16.10 -24.35 -7.65
N VAL A 172 16.72 -23.56 -8.54
CA VAL A 172 17.54 -22.41 -8.17
C VAL A 172 16.71 -21.35 -7.42
N ALA A 173 15.53 -21.01 -7.92
CA ALA A 173 14.67 -20.00 -7.31
C ALA A 173 14.21 -20.41 -5.90
N GLN A 174 13.86 -21.68 -5.70
CA GLN A 174 13.47 -22.20 -4.39
C GLN A 174 14.63 -22.12 -3.39
N LYS A 175 15.84 -22.57 -3.77
CA LYS A 175 17.01 -22.50 -2.89
C LYS A 175 17.43 -21.06 -2.57
N SER A 176 17.45 -20.21 -3.59
CA SER A 176 17.74 -18.78 -3.45
C SER A 176 16.81 -18.11 -2.43
N ARG A 177 15.50 -18.35 -2.58
CA ARG A 177 14.47 -17.78 -1.68
C ARG A 177 14.65 -18.26 -0.25
N ILE A 178 14.91 -19.54 -0.02
CA ILE A 178 15.09 -20.10 1.32
C ILE A 178 16.30 -19.44 2.01
N VAL A 179 17.45 -19.33 1.34
CA VAL A 179 18.65 -18.71 1.91
C VAL A 179 18.42 -17.23 2.21
N GLN A 180 17.82 -16.50 1.27
CA GLN A 180 17.48 -15.07 1.45
C GLN A 180 16.51 -14.86 2.61
N GLN A 181 15.49 -15.72 2.76
CA GLN A 181 14.54 -15.67 3.87
C GLN A 181 15.23 -15.96 5.22
N LEU A 182 16.09 -16.97 5.29
CA LEU A 182 16.83 -17.29 6.51
C LEU A 182 17.75 -16.14 6.95
N ILE A 183 18.44 -15.50 6.01
CA ILE A 183 19.27 -14.31 6.29
C ILE A 183 18.39 -13.16 6.80
N SER A 184 17.25 -12.91 6.17
CA SER A 184 16.31 -11.85 6.57
C SER A 184 15.77 -12.10 7.98
N LEU A 185 15.33 -13.32 8.27
CA LEU A 185 14.86 -13.74 9.60
C LEU A 185 15.94 -13.65 10.67
N SER A 186 17.21 -13.93 10.33
CA SER A 186 18.33 -13.82 11.26
C SER A 186 18.66 -12.38 11.65
N SER A 187 18.38 -11.43 10.75
CA SER A 187 18.66 -10.00 10.94
C SER A 187 17.61 -9.27 11.77
N GLY A 188 16.47 -9.92 12.07
CA GLY A 188 15.34 -9.32 12.79
C GLY A 188 14.55 -8.29 11.97
N GLU A 189 14.86 -8.16 10.67
CA GLU A 189 14.12 -7.33 9.72
C GLU A 189 12.95 -8.16 9.18
N LEU A 190 11.81 -8.13 9.89
CA LEU A 190 10.55 -8.69 9.39
C LEU A 190 10.09 -7.90 8.16
N LEU A 191 10.14 -8.54 6.99
CA LEU A 191 9.29 -8.30 5.81
C LEU A 191 9.13 -6.85 5.28
N MET A 192 10.04 -5.93 5.60
CA MET A 192 9.87 -4.50 5.26
C MET A 192 10.77 -3.98 4.13
N ASN A 193 11.44 -4.83 3.37
CA ASN A 193 12.08 -4.41 2.11
C ASN A 193 12.18 -5.56 1.10
N LEU A 194 11.18 -5.69 0.23
CA LEU A 194 11.37 -6.35 -1.08
C LEU A 194 12.48 -5.66 -1.91
N SER A 195 12.85 -4.42 -1.54
CA SER A 195 13.81 -3.55 -2.22
C SER A 195 15.30 -3.81 -1.91
N LEU A 196 15.61 -4.74 -1.00
CA LEU A 196 16.99 -5.10 -0.62
C LEU A 196 17.21 -6.62 -0.70
N MET A 197 16.68 -7.30 -1.73
CA MET A 197 17.01 -8.70 -1.97
C MET A 197 18.51 -8.84 -2.21
N ILE A 198 19.18 -9.64 -1.38
CA ILE A 198 20.60 -9.95 -1.52
C ILE A 198 20.78 -10.68 -2.86
N PRO A 199 21.64 -10.18 -3.77
CA PRO A 199 21.81 -10.80 -5.08
C PRO A 199 22.40 -12.20 -4.92
N VAL A 200 22.00 -13.10 -5.82
CA VAL A 200 22.43 -14.51 -5.83
C VAL A 200 23.26 -14.76 -7.08
N SER A 201 24.40 -15.42 -6.93
CA SER A 201 25.27 -15.85 -8.02
C SER A 201 25.46 -17.36 -7.97
N LEU A 202 25.32 -18.01 -9.12
CA LEU A 202 25.59 -19.44 -9.28
C LEU A 202 27.07 -19.65 -9.59
N VAL A 203 27.68 -20.65 -8.96
CA VAL A 203 29.11 -20.95 -9.12
C VAL A 203 29.31 -22.45 -9.34
N GLU A 204 30.13 -22.78 -10.33
CA GLU A 204 30.60 -24.14 -10.56
C GLU A 204 32.12 -24.20 -10.50
N ASN A 205 32.64 -24.97 -9.54
CA ASN A 205 34.07 -25.12 -9.29
C ASN A 205 34.64 -26.41 -9.87
N HIS A 206 33.79 -27.32 -10.36
CA HIS A 206 34.23 -28.60 -10.89
C HIS A 206 35.02 -28.41 -12.20
N PRO A 207 36.23 -28.98 -12.34
CA PRO A 207 37.09 -28.76 -13.51
C PRO A 207 36.53 -29.37 -14.81
N PHE A 208 35.60 -30.33 -14.71
CA PHE A 208 34.92 -30.94 -15.87
C PHE A 208 33.51 -30.38 -16.12
N ALA A 209 33.16 -29.24 -15.55
CA ALA A 209 31.89 -28.60 -15.87
C ALA A 209 31.84 -28.30 -17.39
N LYS A 210 30.68 -28.57 -18.02
CA LYS A 210 30.55 -28.62 -19.49
C LYS A 210 30.97 -27.29 -20.12
N THR A 211 31.98 -27.31 -20.97
CA THR A 211 32.37 -26.19 -21.83
C THR A 211 31.64 -26.27 -23.18
N ASN A 212 31.23 -25.13 -23.72
CA ASN A 212 30.84 -24.88 -25.11
C ASN A 212 31.94 -25.36 -26.07
N GLU A 213 31.59 -25.46 -27.36
CA GLU A 213 32.50 -25.83 -28.45
C GLU A 213 33.74 -24.93 -28.58
N HIS A 214 33.77 -23.78 -27.89
CA HIS A 214 34.93 -22.86 -27.80
C HIS A 214 35.81 -23.07 -26.55
N GLY A 215 35.55 -24.09 -25.73
CA GLY A 215 36.30 -24.34 -24.49
C GLY A 215 35.87 -23.49 -23.29
N GLU A 216 34.72 -22.80 -23.38
CA GLU A 216 34.16 -21.93 -22.32
C GLU A 216 32.94 -22.56 -21.66
N LEU A 217 32.85 -22.57 -20.33
CA LEU A 217 31.73 -23.17 -19.57
C LEU A 217 30.34 -22.70 -20.04
N ASN A 218 29.43 -23.65 -20.35
CA ASN A 218 28.04 -23.40 -20.73
C ASN A 218 27.29 -22.70 -19.58
N GLY A 219 26.89 -21.45 -19.79
CA GLY A 219 26.30 -20.56 -18.78
C GLY A 219 27.22 -19.38 -18.50
N GLU A 220 27.14 -18.35 -19.36
CA GLU A 220 27.73 -17.01 -19.25
C GLU A 220 28.76 -16.82 -18.13
N ASN A 221 30.02 -17.16 -18.38
CA ASN A 221 31.21 -16.70 -17.66
C ASN A 221 30.97 -16.27 -16.18
N TRP A 222 30.48 -17.19 -15.35
CA TRP A 222 30.00 -16.89 -13.98
C TRP A 222 31.06 -16.15 -13.14
N ARG A 223 32.35 -16.42 -13.42
CA ARG A 223 33.50 -15.75 -12.79
C ARG A 223 33.47 -14.24 -13.06
N LEU A 224 33.27 -13.84 -14.32
CA LEU A 224 33.16 -12.43 -14.70
C LEU A 224 31.89 -11.80 -14.13
N GLN A 225 30.76 -12.52 -14.15
CA GLN A 225 29.50 -12.02 -13.57
C GLN A 225 29.62 -11.77 -12.06
N LEU A 226 30.23 -12.70 -11.33
CA LEU A 226 30.47 -12.57 -9.89
C LEU A 226 31.39 -11.39 -9.59
N LEU A 227 32.49 -11.24 -10.34
CA LEU A 227 33.41 -10.10 -10.19
C LEU A 227 32.72 -8.77 -10.51
N PHE A 228 31.95 -8.71 -11.60
CA PHE A 228 31.16 -7.55 -11.97
C PHE A 228 30.16 -7.15 -10.88
N LEU A 229 29.49 -8.13 -10.28
CA LEU A 229 28.56 -7.92 -9.17
C LEU A 229 29.29 -7.37 -7.92
N CYS A 230 30.46 -7.93 -7.59
CA CYS A 230 31.30 -7.42 -6.51
C CYS A 230 31.70 -5.95 -6.74
N TYR A 231 32.15 -5.62 -7.95
CA TYR A 231 32.52 -4.24 -8.32
C TYR A 231 31.33 -3.28 -8.27
N SER A 232 30.16 -3.75 -8.69
CA SER A 232 28.91 -2.98 -8.64
C SER A 232 28.52 -2.65 -7.19
N ILE A 233 28.58 -3.64 -6.29
CA ILE A 233 28.28 -3.43 -4.85
C ILE A 233 29.28 -2.46 -4.22
N LYS A 234 30.58 -2.61 -4.52
CA LYS A 234 31.61 -1.69 -4.03
C LYS A 234 31.34 -0.25 -4.48
N THR A 235 31.04 -0.07 -5.76
CA THR A 235 30.74 1.25 -6.35
C THR A 235 29.49 1.85 -5.74
N LEU A 236 28.42 1.07 -5.61
CA LEU A 236 27.16 1.49 -5.00
C LEU A 236 27.36 1.89 -3.53
N SER A 237 28.16 1.14 -2.78
CA SER A 237 28.53 1.46 -1.40
C SER A 237 29.29 2.78 -1.29
N LYS A 238 30.25 3.03 -2.19
CA LYS A 238 31.02 4.28 -2.23
C LYS A 238 30.13 5.48 -2.59
N VAL A 239 29.28 5.35 -3.61
CA VAL A 239 28.32 6.39 -4.00
C VAL A 239 27.32 6.68 -2.88
N SER A 240 26.79 5.62 -2.25
CA SER A 240 25.86 5.78 -1.12
C SER A 240 26.50 6.54 0.04
N SER A 241 27.77 6.28 0.34
CA SER A 241 28.51 7.02 1.37
C SER A 241 28.69 8.51 1.02
N LEU A 242 28.93 8.84 -0.25
CA LEU A 242 29.09 10.23 -0.71
C LEU A 242 27.77 11.00 -0.70
N VAL A 243 26.67 10.36 -1.09
CA VAL A 243 25.32 10.97 -1.05
C VAL A 243 24.89 11.27 0.38
N THR A 244 25.29 10.45 1.35
CA THR A 244 25.02 10.70 2.78
C THR A 244 25.79 11.88 3.40
N VAL A 245 26.86 12.40 2.77
CA VAL A 245 27.66 13.51 3.32
C VAL A 245 27.00 14.89 3.15
N GLN A 246 25.97 15.02 2.29
CA GLN A 246 25.25 16.29 2.09
C GLN A 246 24.04 16.50 3.03
N SER A 247 23.71 15.54 3.89
CA SER A 247 22.78 15.75 5.00
C SER A 247 23.59 16.00 6.29
N PRO A 248 23.39 17.11 7.03
CA PRO A 248 24.10 17.35 8.27
C PRO A 248 23.90 16.17 9.22
N SER A 249 25.04 15.62 9.65
CA SER A 249 25.19 14.41 10.44
C SER A 249 24.48 14.49 11.79
N ASN A 250 23.43 13.69 12.00
CA ASN A 250 22.99 13.30 13.34
C ASN A 250 23.77 12.05 13.77
N HIS A 251 24.95 12.29 14.35
CA HIS A 251 25.71 11.30 15.12
C HIS A 251 24.98 11.00 16.44
N ARG A 252 23.98 10.11 16.39
CA ARG A 252 23.57 9.23 17.51
C ARG A 252 22.51 8.24 17.04
N SER A 253 22.94 7.32 16.18
CA SER A 253 22.22 6.07 15.93
C SER A 253 22.88 4.98 16.78
N LEU A 254 22.42 4.82 18.01
CA LEU A 254 22.59 3.53 18.69
C LEU A 254 21.54 2.60 18.08
N PHE A 255 22.00 1.59 17.33
CA PHE A 255 21.23 0.55 16.65
C PHE A 255 20.64 0.84 15.27
N GLY A 256 21.32 1.55 14.37
CA GLY A 256 21.34 1.30 12.91
C GLY A 256 20.04 1.13 12.10
N LEU A 257 18.87 1.36 12.70
CA LEU A 257 17.55 1.11 12.15
C LEU A 257 17.05 2.41 11.51
N LYS A 258 17.11 2.50 10.18
CA LYS A 258 16.14 3.32 9.45
C LYS A 258 14.82 2.57 9.48
N ILE A 259 14.06 2.76 10.56
CA ILE A 259 12.62 2.48 10.54
C ILE A 259 12.05 3.54 9.61
N CYS A 260 11.65 3.15 8.40
CA CYS A 260 10.73 3.98 7.64
C CYS A 260 9.45 4.07 8.48
N SER A 261 9.30 5.16 9.23
CA SER A 261 7.99 5.58 9.70
C SER A 261 7.07 5.66 8.48
N PRO A 262 5.76 5.42 8.64
CA PRO A 262 4.82 5.62 7.55
C PRO A 262 5.05 7.04 7.03
N ALA A 263 5.26 7.18 5.71
CA ALA A 263 5.67 8.45 5.14
C ALA A 263 4.70 9.55 5.63
N LEU A 264 5.21 10.67 6.12
CA LEU A 264 4.37 11.76 6.64
C LEU A 264 3.34 12.24 5.61
N SER A 265 3.58 11.97 4.32
CA SER A 265 2.62 12.11 3.23
C SER A 265 1.34 11.28 3.40
N TYR A 266 1.40 10.08 3.96
CA TYR A 266 0.21 9.27 4.29
C TYR A 266 -0.64 9.94 5.36
N PHE A 267 -0.02 10.40 6.45
CA PHE A 267 -0.72 11.10 7.53
C PHE A 267 -1.28 12.45 7.06
N LEU A 268 -0.52 13.20 6.25
CA LEU A 268 -1.00 14.44 5.66
C LEU A 268 -2.13 14.19 4.66
N SER A 269 -2.06 13.15 3.84
CA SER A 269 -3.15 12.75 2.94
C SER A 269 -4.39 12.34 3.71
N SER A 270 -4.27 11.48 4.73
CA SER A 270 -5.38 11.10 5.61
C SER A 270 -5.99 12.31 6.34
N LEU A 271 -5.15 13.26 6.76
CA LEU A 271 -5.61 14.51 7.38
C LEU A 271 -6.35 15.39 6.37
N LEU A 272 -5.88 15.49 5.12
CA LEU A 272 -6.40 16.39 4.09
C LEU A 272 -7.54 15.80 3.25
N GLN A 273 -7.81 14.49 3.32
CA GLN A 273 -8.93 13.88 2.61
C GLN A 273 -10.26 14.57 3.01
N PRO A 274 -11.05 15.03 2.02
CA PRO A 274 -12.39 15.52 2.30
C PRO A 274 -13.22 14.32 2.75
N LYS A 275 -13.60 14.30 4.04
CA LYS A 275 -14.67 13.40 4.48
C LYS A 275 -15.95 13.84 3.78
N GLY A 276 -16.74 12.88 3.32
CA GLY A 276 -18.03 13.12 2.67
C GLY A 276 -18.83 14.18 3.41
N VAL A 277 -19.52 15.03 2.65
CA VAL A 277 -20.31 16.16 3.16
C VAL A 277 -21.11 15.69 4.37
N ASP A 278 -20.80 16.21 5.56
CA ASP A 278 -21.55 15.91 6.77
C ASP A 278 -23.05 16.11 6.49
N SER A 279 -23.88 15.18 6.91
CA SER A 279 -25.35 15.25 6.79
C SER A 279 -25.93 16.57 7.31
N ASP A 280 -25.28 17.18 8.32
CA ASP A 280 -25.64 18.49 8.87
C ASP A 280 -25.35 19.68 7.92
N VAL A 281 -24.47 19.49 6.95
CA VAL A 281 -24.13 20.51 5.94
C VAL A 281 -25.14 20.49 4.81
N GLU A 282 -25.57 19.31 4.36
CA GLU A 282 -26.55 19.14 3.27
C GLU A 282 -27.95 19.65 3.66
N LEU A 283 -28.38 19.41 4.89
CA LEU A 283 -29.69 19.85 5.40
C LEU A 283 -29.83 21.37 5.58
N GLY A 284 -28.73 22.07 5.86
CA GLY A 284 -28.75 23.53 6.06
C GLY A 284 -29.02 24.31 4.77
N TYR A 285 -28.62 23.78 3.61
CA TYR A 285 -28.78 24.43 2.30
C TYR A 285 -30.15 24.20 1.67
N LEU A 286 -30.82 23.11 2.03
CA LEU A 286 -32.18 22.80 1.58
C LEU A 286 -33.25 23.56 2.38
N SER A 287 -32.87 24.11 3.55
CA SER A 287 -33.79 24.78 4.47
C SER A 287 -34.22 26.19 4.04
N ASP A 288 -33.42 26.87 3.21
CA ASP A 288 -33.55 28.31 2.92
C ASP A 288 -34.32 28.61 1.61
N SER A 289 -34.90 27.60 0.95
CA SER A 289 -35.45 27.74 -0.41
C SER A 289 -36.93 27.45 -0.59
N ASP A 290 -37.71 27.37 0.48
CA ASP A 290 -39.14 27.10 0.41
C ASP A 290 -39.90 28.37 0.78
N GLU A 291 -40.43 29.09 -0.21
CA GLU A 291 -41.69 29.86 -0.11
C GLU A 291 -42.34 30.18 -1.48
N GLU A 292 -41.64 30.10 -2.62
CA GLU A 292 -42.22 30.58 -3.91
C GLU A 292 -42.76 29.50 -4.88
N GLY A 293 -42.78 28.21 -4.50
CA GLY A 293 -43.07 27.11 -5.44
C GLY A 293 -44.25 26.19 -5.12
N ASP A 294 -45.12 26.55 -4.19
CA ASP A 294 -46.11 25.64 -3.60
C ASP A 294 -47.38 25.40 -4.45
N ILE A 295 -47.55 26.10 -5.57
CA ILE A 295 -48.88 26.17 -6.22
C ILE A 295 -49.05 25.18 -7.40
N GLU A 296 -47.97 24.67 -8.00
CA GLU A 296 -48.08 23.89 -9.26
C GLU A 296 -48.05 22.37 -9.07
N CYS A 297 -47.54 21.86 -7.94
CA CYS A 297 -47.37 20.42 -7.70
C CYS A 297 -48.68 19.67 -7.44
N ASP A 298 -49.67 20.30 -6.80
CA ASP A 298 -50.91 19.64 -6.38
C ASP A 298 -52.02 19.65 -7.47
N ASN A 299 -51.75 20.27 -8.64
CA ASN A 299 -52.73 20.45 -9.73
C ASN A 299 -52.54 19.48 -10.93
N LEU A 300 -51.68 18.46 -10.82
CA LEU A 300 -51.46 17.50 -11.93
C LEU A 300 -52.51 16.36 -11.94
N PRO A 301 -53.08 16.01 -13.10
CA PRO A 301 -54.07 14.91 -13.21
C PRO A 301 -53.43 13.55 -12.89
N LEU A 302 -54.21 12.59 -12.40
CA LEU A 302 -53.74 11.23 -12.06
C LEU A 302 -53.02 10.56 -13.25
N PHE A 303 -51.79 10.06 -13.03
CA PHE A 303 -51.02 9.35 -14.04
C PHE A 303 -51.18 7.84 -13.90
N ARG A 304 -51.59 7.17 -14.97
CA ARG A 304 -51.57 5.71 -15.04
C ARG A 304 -50.34 5.27 -15.83
N SER A 305 -49.45 4.49 -15.21
CA SER A 305 -48.32 3.88 -15.92
C SER A 305 -48.82 2.84 -16.91
N LEU A 306 -48.38 2.95 -18.16
CA LEU A 306 -48.62 1.96 -19.22
C LEU A 306 -47.80 0.69 -18.96
N THR A 307 -48.38 -0.46 -19.30
CA THR A 307 -47.70 -1.76 -19.25
C THR A 307 -46.69 -1.92 -20.39
N LYS A 308 -45.70 -2.82 -20.23
CA LYS A 308 -44.67 -3.05 -21.25
C LYS A 308 -45.25 -3.39 -22.64
N THR A 309 -46.38 -4.09 -22.68
CA THR A 309 -47.12 -4.44 -23.90
C THR A 309 -47.84 -3.25 -24.52
N GLU A 310 -48.39 -2.35 -23.72
CA GLU A 310 -49.03 -1.12 -24.19
C GLU A 310 -48.01 -0.12 -24.73
N ILE A 311 -46.82 -0.05 -24.11
CA ILE A 311 -45.70 0.78 -24.57
C ILE A 311 -45.15 0.31 -25.92
N ALA A 312 -45.11 -1.00 -26.16
CA ALA A 312 -44.65 -1.58 -27.43
C ALA A 312 -45.58 -1.28 -28.61
N ASN A 313 -46.85 -0.92 -28.35
CA ASN A 313 -47.84 -0.56 -29.36
C ASN A 313 -47.83 0.94 -29.73
N LEU A 314 -47.00 1.76 -29.06
CA LEU A 314 -46.89 3.18 -29.33
C LEU A 314 -45.89 3.47 -30.46
N SER A 315 -46.09 4.58 -31.16
CA SER A 315 -45.05 5.12 -32.05
C SER A 315 -43.83 5.59 -31.25
N ASN A 316 -42.65 5.61 -31.88
CA ASN A 316 -41.39 6.03 -31.23
C ASN A 316 -41.49 7.43 -30.58
N ASP A 317 -42.23 8.36 -31.17
CA ASP A 317 -42.37 9.72 -30.63
C ASP A 317 -43.35 9.78 -29.46
N GLN A 318 -44.44 8.99 -29.50
CA GLN A 318 -45.35 8.83 -28.37
C GLN A 318 -44.67 8.14 -27.19
N GLN A 319 -43.83 7.14 -27.47
CA GLN A 319 -43.05 6.45 -26.46
C GLN A 319 -42.05 7.40 -25.77
N LYS A 320 -41.34 8.25 -26.54
CA LYS A 320 -40.46 9.30 -25.99
C LYS A 320 -41.22 10.31 -25.14
N ALA A 321 -42.37 10.79 -25.62
CA ALA A 321 -43.20 11.74 -24.88
C ALA A 321 -43.73 11.15 -23.57
N TYR A 322 -44.20 9.91 -23.59
CA TYR A 322 -44.63 9.18 -22.39
C TYR A 322 -43.49 9.03 -21.38
N PHE A 323 -42.30 8.63 -21.83
CA PHE A 323 -41.16 8.49 -20.92
C PHE A 323 -40.72 9.83 -20.34
N HIS A 324 -40.72 10.90 -21.13
CA HIS A 324 -40.41 12.25 -20.66
C HIS A 324 -41.41 12.74 -19.59
N GLU A 325 -42.72 12.55 -19.81
CA GLU A 325 -43.75 12.91 -18.83
C GLU A 325 -43.66 12.05 -17.57
N TYR A 326 -43.42 10.75 -17.72
CA TYR A 326 -43.20 9.84 -16.59
C TYR A 326 -41.99 10.27 -15.74
N ASP A 327 -40.86 10.59 -16.37
CA ASP A 327 -39.64 11.04 -15.69
C ASP A 327 -39.86 12.37 -14.96
N TYR A 328 -40.60 13.30 -15.58
CA TYR A 328 -40.99 14.55 -14.95
C TYR A 328 -41.80 14.32 -13.67
N ARG A 329 -42.78 13.41 -13.71
CA ARG A 329 -43.63 13.09 -12.55
C ARG A 329 -42.88 12.34 -11.44
N VAL A 330 -42.00 11.41 -11.79
CA VAL A 330 -41.13 10.71 -10.81
C VAL A 330 -40.21 11.71 -10.11
N LYS A 331 -39.59 12.63 -10.86
CA LYS A 331 -38.75 13.69 -10.30
C LYS A 331 -39.53 14.61 -9.35
N LEU A 332 -40.77 14.95 -9.69
CA LEU A 332 -41.66 15.75 -8.85
C LEU A 332 -42.06 15.00 -7.56
N LEU A 333 -42.33 13.70 -7.63
CA LEU A 333 -42.57 12.85 -6.47
C LEU A 333 -41.34 12.74 -5.56
N GLN A 334 -40.14 12.53 -6.13
CA GLN A 334 -38.89 12.51 -5.36
C GLN A 334 -38.63 13.84 -4.67
N LYS A 335 -38.92 14.97 -5.33
CA LYS A 335 -38.84 16.31 -4.74
C LYS A 335 -39.82 16.50 -3.57
N LYS A 336 -41.03 15.94 -3.69
CA LYS A 336 -42.03 15.96 -2.62
C LYS A 336 -41.58 15.11 -1.42
N GLN A 337 -41.10 13.89 -1.67
CA GLN A 337 -40.57 13.00 -0.64
C GLN A 337 -39.37 13.63 0.09
N SER A 338 -38.40 14.19 -0.64
CA SER A 338 -37.23 14.82 -0.04
C SER A 338 -37.61 16.03 0.83
N ARG A 339 -38.56 16.85 0.39
CA ARG A 339 -39.07 18.00 1.17
C ARG A 339 -39.78 17.56 2.45
N GLU A 340 -40.59 16.50 2.38
CA GLU A 340 -41.29 15.96 3.53
C GLU A 340 -40.31 15.34 4.55
N GLU A 341 -39.24 14.70 4.10
CA GLU A 341 -38.14 14.25 4.96
C GLU A 341 -37.41 15.41 5.64
N ILE A 342 -37.10 16.49 4.89
CA ILE A 342 -36.50 17.70 5.46
C ILE A 342 -37.42 18.33 6.51
N ARG A 343 -38.73 18.40 6.24
CA ARG A 343 -39.73 18.93 7.17
C ARG A 343 -39.81 18.07 8.43
N ARG A 344 -39.93 16.75 8.30
CA ARG A 344 -39.89 15.81 9.43
C ARG A 344 -38.62 15.96 10.26
N PHE A 345 -37.46 16.15 9.61
CA PHE A 345 -36.21 16.37 10.30
C PHE A 345 -36.20 17.72 11.06
N LYS A 346 -36.65 18.82 10.44
CA LYS A 346 -36.79 20.13 11.09
C LYS A 346 -37.72 20.07 12.31
N ASP A 347 -38.86 19.41 12.17
CA ASP A 347 -39.84 19.26 13.24
C ASP A 347 -39.27 18.43 14.40
N SER A 348 -38.53 17.35 14.11
CA SER A 348 -37.81 16.57 15.12
C SER A 348 -36.71 17.37 15.85
N ARG A 349 -36.06 18.31 15.15
CA ARG A 349 -35.04 19.20 15.72
C ARG A 349 -35.66 20.29 16.60
N ASN A 350 -36.80 20.85 16.17
CA ASN A 350 -37.53 21.86 16.93
C ASN A 350 -38.19 21.25 18.18
N ALA A 351 -38.75 20.04 18.08
CA ALA A 351 -39.30 19.30 19.22
C ALA A 351 -38.23 19.01 20.30
N LYS A 352 -36.99 18.68 19.89
CA LYS A 352 -35.85 18.48 20.82
C LYS A 352 -35.36 19.78 21.48
N ASN A 353 -35.57 20.93 20.85
CA ASN A 353 -35.21 22.24 21.43
C ASN A 353 -36.31 22.84 22.30
N ALA A 354 -37.56 22.35 22.20
CA ALA A 354 -38.74 22.90 22.87
C ALA A 354 -39.07 22.24 24.22
N ALA A 355 -38.30 21.24 24.67
CA ALA A 355 -38.49 20.61 25.97
C ALA A 355 -37.44 21.05 27.01
N PRO A 356 -37.71 22.12 27.78
CA PRO A 356 -37.09 22.36 29.08
C PRO A 356 -38.05 21.96 30.22
N ASP A 357 -37.57 21.07 31.08
CA ASP A 357 -38.07 20.66 32.41
C ASP A 357 -39.40 19.89 32.59
N GLU A 358 -39.21 18.74 33.26
CA GLU A 358 -40.08 17.89 34.10
C GLU A 358 -41.61 17.99 34.01
N THR A 359 -42.26 16.87 33.68
CA THR A 359 -43.36 16.26 34.48
C THR A 359 -43.51 14.78 34.06
N TYR A 360 -43.48 13.87 35.04
CA TYR A 360 -43.84 12.46 34.88
C TYR A 360 -45.28 12.33 34.37
N MET A 361 -45.49 11.69 33.22
CA MET A 361 -46.65 10.83 32.98
C MET A 361 -46.27 9.68 32.03
N GLU A 362 -46.66 8.51 32.48
CA GLU A 362 -46.52 7.19 31.88
C GLU A 362 -47.32 7.07 30.57
N GLY A 363 -46.73 6.41 29.56
CA GLY A 363 -47.49 5.73 28.51
C GLY A 363 -47.55 6.36 27.11
N VAL A 364 -46.43 6.33 26.37
CA VAL A 364 -46.39 5.91 24.96
C VAL A 364 -45.00 5.29 24.74
N PRO A 365 -44.85 4.04 24.26
CA PRO A 365 -43.53 3.56 23.88
C PRO A 365 -43.06 4.38 22.68
N ASP A 366 -42.02 5.18 22.89
CA ASP A 366 -41.30 5.87 21.83
C ASP A 366 -41.00 4.87 20.72
N GLN A 367 -41.52 5.14 19.52
CA GLN A 367 -41.06 4.45 18.33
C GLN A 367 -39.58 4.75 18.19
N GLU A 368 -38.78 3.80 18.66
CA GLU A 368 -37.36 3.71 18.43
C GLU A 368 -37.10 4.04 16.95
N THR A 369 -36.10 4.89 16.69
CA THR A 369 -35.53 5.03 15.35
C THR A 369 -35.05 3.66 14.91
N ILE A 370 -35.92 2.90 14.27
CA ILE A 370 -35.62 1.59 13.70
C ILE A 370 -34.47 1.84 12.72
N SER A 371 -33.29 1.37 13.08
CA SER A 371 -32.15 1.33 12.17
C SER A 371 -32.60 0.55 10.94
N VAL A 372 -32.76 1.24 9.82
CA VAL A 372 -33.23 0.64 8.56
C VAL A 372 -32.30 -0.53 8.23
N PRO A 373 -32.79 -1.78 8.20
CA PRO A 373 -31.97 -2.91 7.82
C PRO A 373 -31.53 -2.73 6.36
N LEU A 374 -30.26 -3.06 6.08
CA LEU A 374 -29.74 -3.11 4.72
C LEU A 374 -30.58 -4.11 3.89
N PRO A 375 -30.77 -3.86 2.58
CA PRO A 375 -31.42 -4.82 1.69
C PRO A 375 -30.65 -6.15 1.66
N ASP A 376 -31.38 -7.26 1.54
CA ASP A 376 -30.81 -8.61 1.40
C ASP A 376 -29.74 -8.64 0.31
N MET A 377 -28.50 -8.96 0.69
CA MET A 377 -27.41 -9.14 -0.28
C MET A 377 -27.48 -10.55 -0.87
N PRO A 378 -27.43 -10.69 -2.20
CA PRO A 378 -27.44 -12.00 -2.85
C PRO A 378 -26.15 -12.77 -2.53
N LEU A 379 -26.31 -13.98 -1.99
CA LEU A 379 -25.21 -14.88 -1.66
C LEU A 379 -24.61 -15.52 -2.94
N PRO A 380 -23.32 -15.92 -2.92
CA PRO A 380 -22.77 -16.77 -3.96
C PRO A 380 -23.48 -18.14 -3.99
N PRO A 381 -23.75 -18.71 -5.18
CA PRO A 381 -24.44 -19.99 -5.29
C PRO A 381 -23.55 -21.11 -4.72
N SER A 382 -24.00 -21.81 -3.67
CA SER A 382 -23.36 -23.03 -3.16
C SER A 382 -23.92 -24.27 -3.84
N PHE A 383 -23.07 -25.25 -4.15
CA PHE A 383 -23.47 -26.48 -4.86
C PHE A 383 -24.06 -27.58 -3.96
N ASP A 384 -24.03 -27.42 -2.63
CA ASP A 384 -24.50 -28.42 -1.68
C ASP A 384 -25.90 -28.11 -1.13
N GLY A 385 -26.82 -29.07 -1.31
CA GLY A 385 -28.23 -28.98 -0.88
C GLY A 385 -28.52 -29.44 0.56
N GLU A 386 -27.51 -29.80 1.35
CA GLU A 386 -27.70 -30.57 2.60
C GLU A 386 -27.48 -29.76 3.90
N ASN A 387 -27.24 -28.45 3.86
CA ASN A 387 -26.98 -27.67 5.08
C ASN A 387 -28.01 -26.55 5.30
N PRO A 388 -29.02 -26.72 6.17
CA PRO A 388 -29.87 -25.61 6.60
C PRO A 388 -29.05 -24.74 7.56
N SER A 389 -28.19 -23.87 7.04
CA SER A 389 -27.45 -22.94 7.89
C SER A 389 -28.42 -21.87 8.39
N TYR A 390 -28.97 -22.05 9.60
CA TYR A 390 -29.50 -20.93 10.37
C TYR A 390 -28.35 -19.94 10.58
N ARG A 391 -28.37 -18.79 9.89
CA ARG A 391 -27.33 -17.76 10.01
C ARG A 391 -27.93 -16.57 10.75
N TYR A 392 -27.36 -16.25 11.90
CA TYR A 392 -27.73 -15.07 12.69
C TYR A 392 -27.17 -13.82 11.99
N HIS A 393 -28.04 -12.96 11.47
CA HIS A 393 -27.66 -11.78 10.68
C HIS A 393 -27.18 -10.59 11.52
N PHE A 394 -27.74 -10.44 12.72
CA PHE A 394 -27.43 -9.37 13.64
C PHE A 394 -27.69 -9.86 15.08
N LEU A 395 -26.82 -9.47 16.00
CA LEU A 395 -27.07 -9.60 17.44
C LEU A 395 -27.58 -8.24 17.90
N GLU A 396 -28.89 -8.06 17.90
CA GLU A 396 -29.52 -6.88 18.50
C GLU A 396 -29.40 -7.02 20.01
N THR A 397 -28.46 -6.28 20.59
CA THR A 397 -28.27 -6.27 22.05
C THR A 397 -28.60 -4.86 22.53
N SER A 398 -29.77 -4.71 23.17
CA SER A 398 -30.28 -3.49 23.83
C SER A 398 -29.89 -2.16 23.17
N SER A 399 -30.80 -1.62 22.33
CA SER A 399 -31.03 -0.24 21.83
C SER A 399 -29.88 0.73 21.46
N HIS A 400 -28.64 0.51 21.89
CA HIS A 400 -27.51 1.43 21.76
C HIS A 400 -26.29 0.82 21.06
N LEU A 401 -26.22 -0.51 20.94
CA LEU A 401 -25.07 -1.22 20.36
C LEU A 401 -25.53 -2.18 19.27
N LEU A 402 -25.05 -1.95 18.06
CA LEU A 402 -25.41 -2.67 16.86
C LEU A 402 -24.17 -3.40 16.35
N ALA A 403 -24.20 -4.73 16.38
CA ALA A 403 -23.13 -5.58 15.86
C ALA A 403 -23.54 -6.19 14.51
N ARG A 404 -22.76 -5.91 13.46
CA ARG A 404 -22.91 -6.46 12.10
C ARG A 404 -21.70 -7.30 11.73
N PRO A 405 -21.87 -8.48 11.13
CA PRO A 405 -20.77 -9.17 10.48
C PRO A 405 -20.37 -8.46 9.17
N VAL A 406 -19.09 -8.49 8.82
CA VAL A 406 -18.54 -8.01 7.53
C VAL A 406 -18.37 -9.22 6.61
N PHE A 407 -19.06 -9.22 5.48
CA PHE A 407 -19.11 -10.35 4.53
C PHE A 407 -18.10 -10.16 3.39
N ASP A 408 -17.36 -11.21 3.05
CA ASP A 408 -16.57 -11.29 1.81
C ASP A 408 -17.37 -11.96 0.70
N THR A 409 -17.61 -11.22 -0.38
CA THR A 409 -18.32 -11.72 -1.56
C THR A 409 -17.52 -12.72 -2.40
N HIS A 410 -16.24 -12.93 -2.08
CA HIS A 410 -15.32 -13.84 -2.78
C HIS A 410 -14.95 -15.11 -1.98
N GLY A 411 -15.79 -15.50 -1.01
CA GLY A 411 -15.63 -16.75 -0.26
C GLY A 411 -15.63 -18.01 -1.15
N TRP A 412 -14.81 -18.98 -0.79
CA TRP A 412 -14.75 -20.30 -1.44
C TRP A 412 -15.88 -21.20 -0.92
N ASP A 413 -16.19 -22.29 -1.64
CA ASP A 413 -17.17 -23.28 -1.19
C ASP A 413 -16.78 -23.81 0.20
N HIS A 414 -17.74 -23.83 1.14
CA HIS A 414 -17.56 -24.10 2.58
C HIS A 414 -16.85 -23.06 3.45
N ASP A 415 -16.49 -21.88 2.94
CA ASP A 415 -16.06 -20.76 3.78
C ASP A 415 -17.30 -20.03 4.34
N CYS A 416 -17.27 -19.62 5.61
CA CYS A 416 -18.43 -18.96 6.25
C CYS A 416 -18.70 -17.56 5.66
N GLY A 417 -17.79 -17.04 4.83
CA GLY A 417 -17.89 -15.75 4.14
C GLY A 417 -17.81 -14.54 5.07
N TYR A 418 -17.46 -14.74 6.35
CA TYR A 418 -17.35 -13.66 7.33
C TYR A 418 -15.88 -13.35 7.61
N ASP A 419 -15.42 -12.20 7.12
CA ASP A 419 -14.05 -11.73 7.29
C ASP A 419 -13.89 -10.81 8.51
N GLY A 420 -14.99 -10.40 9.15
CA GLY A 420 -14.93 -9.54 10.32
C GLY A 420 -16.25 -9.25 11.01
N VAL A 421 -16.16 -8.44 12.08
CA VAL A 421 -17.28 -7.94 12.86
C VAL A 421 -17.13 -6.43 13.00
N LEU A 422 -18.19 -5.70 12.68
CA LEU A 422 -18.35 -4.27 12.91
C LEU A 422 -19.34 -4.07 14.07
N ILE A 423 -18.90 -3.41 15.13
CA ILE A 423 -19.71 -3.04 16.28
C ILE A 423 -19.85 -1.53 16.28
N GLU A 424 -21.06 -1.03 16.09
CA GLU A 424 -21.40 0.39 16.15
C GLU A 424 -22.23 0.67 17.41
N GLY A 425 -21.74 1.55 18.27
CA GLY A 425 -22.43 2.04 19.45
C GLY A 425 -22.69 3.53 19.35
N LYS A 426 -23.94 3.95 19.59
CA LYS A 426 -24.28 5.36 19.81
C LYS A 426 -24.74 5.51 21.25
N SER A 427 -24.07 6.39 22.00
CA SER A 427 -24.38 6.61 23.40
C SER A 427 -24.34 8.10 23.70
N ASP A 428 -25.37 8.61 24.36
CA ASP A 428 -25.39 9.99 24.81
C ASP A 428 -24.77 10.08 26.21
N ILE A 429 -23.53 10.57 26.29
CA ILE A 429 -22.84 10.77 27.56
C ILE A 429 -23.42 12.02 28.21
N SER A 430 -24.22 11.83 29.27
CA SER A 430 -24.79 12.91 30.08
C SER A 430 -25.63 13.92 29.27
N SER A 431 -26.56 13.46 28.41
CA SER A 431 -27.55 14.26 27.62
C SER A 431 -27.05 15.48 26.81
N ARG A 432 -25.77 15.84 26.93
CA ARG A 432 -25.10 17.05 26.43
C ARG A 432 -23.96 16.71 25.48
N PHE A 433 -23.42 15.49 25.55
CA PHE A 433 -22.31 15.04 24.72
C PHE A 433 -22.67 13.72 24.03
N PRO A 434 -23.28 13.76 22.83
CA PRO A 434 -23.47 12.55 22.05
C PRO A 434 -22.10 11.97 21.68
N ALA A 435 -21.96 10.66 21.87
CA ALA A 435 -20.76 9.89 21.55
C ALA A 435 -21.08 8.76 20.58
N VAL A 436 -20.21 8.59 19.59
CA VAL A 436 -20.30 7.53 18.59
C VAL A 436 -19.01 6.74 18.64
N ILE A 437 -19.15 5.42 18.86
CA ILE A 437 -18.04 4.47 18.92
C ILE A 437 -18.30 3.43 17.85
N SER A 438 -17.35 3.21 16.94
CA SER A 438 -17.39 2.14 15.95
C SER A 438 -16.12 1.31 16.03
N VAL A 439 -16.24 0.00 16.19
CA VAL A 439 -15.15 -0.96 16.26
C VAL A 439 -15.31 -1.94 15.11
N GLN A 440 -14.39 -1.93 14.16
CA GLN A 440 -14.30 -2.92 13.10
C GLN A 440 -13.10 -3.82 13.37
N LEU A 441 -13.37 -5.12 13.48
CA LEU A 441 -12.37 -6.16 13.60
C LEU A 441 -12.46 -7.03 12.36
N THR A 442 -11.39 -7.10 11.57
CA THR A 442 -11.34 -7.96 10.38
C THR A 442 -10.13 -8.88 10.51
N LYS A 443 -10.34 -10.17 10.30
CA LYS A 443 -9.32 -11.21 10.40
C LYS A 443 -9.25 -11.97 9.09
N ASP A 444 -8.22 -11.68 8.29
CA ASP A 444 -7.87 -12.50 7.12
C ASP A 444 -7.07 -13.74 7.58
N LYS A 445 -6.85 -14.71 6.69
CA LYS A 445 -6.06 -15.93 6.91
C LYS A 445 -4.62 -15.62 7.34
N LYS A 446 -4.10 -14.44 7.03
CA LYS A 446 -2.73 -14.01 7.32
C LYS A 446 -2.65 -12.86 8.32
N ASP A 447 -3.56 -11.90 8.24
CA ASP A 447 -3.45 -10.62 8.95
C ASP A 447 -4.69 -10.30 9.79
N PHE A 448 -4.47 -9.65 10.94
CA PHE A 448 -5.53 -9.16 11.82
C PHE A 448 -5.56 -7.64 11.82
N HIS A 449 -6.66 -7.05 11.35
CA HIS A 449 -6.86 -5.62 11.28
C HIS A 449 -7.91 -5.16 12.30
N ILE A 450 -7.54 -4.14 13.07
CA ILE A 450 -8.39 -3.48 14.05
C ILE A 450 -8.56 -2.03 13.59
N GLN A 451 -9.81 -1.56 13.55
CA GLN A 451 -10.15 -0.15 13.38
C GLN A 451 -11.14 0.25 14.46
N LEU A 452 -10.76 1.15 15.34
CA LEU A 452 -11.62 1.72 16.38
C LEU A 452 -11.72 3.22 16.13
N HIS A 453 -12.92 3.72 15.93
CA HIS A 453 -13.19 5.15 15.81
C HIS A 453 -14.19 5.55 16.90
N SER A 454 -13.73 6.36 17.84
CA SER A 454 -14.55 6.96 18.89
C SER A 454 -14.58 8.47 18.69
N SER A 455 -15.77 9.07 18.80
CA SER A 455 -15.95 10.51 18.66
C SER A 455 -17.02 11.02 19.61
N ILE A 456 -16.73 12.16 20.24
CA ILE A 456 -17.60 12.86 21.19
C ILE A 456 -17.84 14.25 20.62
N PHE A 457 -19.09 14.69 20.66
CA PHE A 457 -19.49 15.99 20.11
C PHE A 457 -19.98 16.91 21.23
N SER A 458 -19.65 18.19 21.12
CA SER A 458 -20.12 19.24 22.02
C SER A 458 -20.57 20.44 21.20
N LYS A 459 -21.87 20.71 21.22
CA LYS A 459 -22.47 21.85 20.53
C LYS A 459 -22.33 23.10 21.40
N HIS A 460 -21.75 24.15 20.84
CA HIS A 460 -21.57 25.46 21.48
C HIS A 460 -22.49 26.48 20.78
N GLY A 461 -23.65 26.77 21.38
CA GLY A 461 -24.67 27.64 20.78
C GLY A 461 -25.25 27.06 19.48
N ASP A 462 -25.84 27.91 18.63
CA ASP A 462 -26.45 27.47 17.35
C ASP A 462 -25.46 27.34 16.19
N SER A 463 -24.24 27.87 16.34
CA SER A 463 -23.25 28.03 15.26
C SER A 463 -21.94 27.27 15.47
N GLY A 464 -21.65 26.75 16.67
CA GLY A 464 -20.39 26.08 17.00
C GLY A 464 -20.56 24.58 17.28
N LEU A 465 -19.67 23.75 16.73
CA LEU A 465 -19.58 22.32 17.03
C LEU A 465 -18.13 21.94 17.28
N THR A 466 -17.82 21.43 18.47
CA THR A 466 -16.52 20.88 18.82
C THR A 466 -16.61 19.36 18.88
N THR A 467 -15.68 18.67 18.22
CA THR A 467 -15.58 17.22 18.16
C THR A 467 -14.23 16.80 18.70
N ALA A 468 -14.21 15.86 19.64
CA ALA A 468 -13.01 15.17 20.09
C ALA A 468 -13.14 13.70 19.71
N GLY A 469 -12.11 13.09 19.12
CA GLY A 469 -12.16 11.69 18.71
C GLY A 469 -10.84 10.97 18.90
N LEU A 470 -10.94 9.66 19.11
CA LEU A 470 -9.83 8.73 19.20
C LEU A 470 -9.99 7.70 18.08
N ASP A 471 -8.95 7.55 17.28
CA ASP A 471 -8.92 6.68 16.12
C ASP A 471 -7.74 5.71 16.28
N VAL A 472 -8.01 4.40 16.38
CA VAL A 472 -6.99 3.36 16.51
C VAL A 472 -7.06 2.48 15.28
N GLN A 473 -5.96 2.39 14.54
CA GLN A 473 -5.91 1.62 13.31
C GLN A 473 -4.66 0.73 13.28
N THR A 474 -4.81 -0.51 12.83
CA THR A 474 -3.68 -1.39 12.50
C THR A 474 -3.04 -0.95 11.17
N LEU A 475 -1.75 -0.64 11.21
CA LEU A 475 -0.93 -0.25 10.05
C LEU A 475 0.26 -1.23 9.95
N GLY A 476 0.14 -2.25 9.09
CA GLY A 476 1.04 -3.41 9.09
C GLY A 476 0.91 -4.20 10.40
N ASP A 477 2.03 -4.51 11.05
CA ASP A 477 2.03 -5.21 12.36
C ASP A 477 1.84 -4.26 13.56
N LYS A 478 1.67 -2.96 13.33
CA LYS A 478 1.69 -1.93 14.38
C LYS A 478 0.34 -1.26 14.56
N LEU A 479 0.03 -0.85 15.79
CA LEU A 479 -1.15 -0.03 16.09
C LEU A 479 -0.78 1.45 16.09
N THR A 480 -1.61 2.26 15.43
CA THR A 480 -1.51 3.72 15.42
C THR A 480 -2.67 4.28 16.23
N TYR A 481 -2.37 5.13 17.22
CA TYR A 481 -3.37 5.80 18.04
C TYR A 481 -3.42 7.27 17.66
N THR A 482 -4.53 7.75 17.12
CA THR A 482 -4.68 9.15 16.69
C THR A 482 -5.77 9.84 17.50
N LEU A 483 -5.37 10.81 18.31
CA LEU A 483 -6.27 11.73 18.98
C LEU A 483 -6.56 12.90 18.02
N LYS A 484 -7.84 13.23 17.78
CA LYS A 484 -8.28 14.30 16.89
C LYS A 484 -9.20 15.25 17.65
N GLY A 485 -8.92 16.54 17.64
CA GLY A 485 -9.82 17.59 18.10
C GLY A 485 -10.17 18.50 16.93
N LYS A 486 -11.45 18.75 16.67
CA LYS A 486 -11.91 19.62 15.58
C LYS A 486 -13.00 20.56 16.07
N THR A 487 -12.89 21.83 15.78
CA THR A 487 -13.91 22.84 16.08
C THR A 487 -14.41 23.43 14.78
N LYS A 488 -15.72 23.40 14.56
CA LYS A 488 -16.42 23.99 13.41
C LYS A 488 -17.22 25.19 13.90
N ILE A 489 -17.12 26.30 13.18
CA ILE A 489 -17.83 27.54 13.48
C ILE A 489 -18.51 28.02 12.20
N LYS A 490 -19.80 28.34 12.31
CA LYS A 490 -20.57 29.00 11.25
C LYS A 490 -20.45 30.52 11.44
N ASN A 491 -19.61 31.17 10.62
CA ASN A 491 -19.36 32.62 10.71
C ASN A 491 -20.44 33.45 10.01
N PHE A 492 -20.86 33.04 8.81
CA PHE A 492 -21.90 33.71 8.01
C PHE A 492 -22.96 32.71 7.56
N ARG A 493 -24.09 33.17 6.99
CA ARG A 493 -25.19 32.29 6.52
C ARG A 493 -24.68 31.14 5.63
N ASN A 494 -23.65 31.42 4.82
CA ASN A 494 -23.10 30.50 3.81
C ASN A 494 -21.61 30.10 4.01
N ASN A 495 -20.94 30.57 5.07
CA ASN A 495 -19.54 30.20 5.34
C ASN A 495 -19.38 29.41 6.64
N LYS A 496 -18.68 28.28 6.56
CA LYS A 496 -18.32 27.42 7.68
C LYS A 496 -16.81 27.20 7.70
N THR A 497 -16.18 27.66 8.78
CA THR A 497 -14.75 27.47 9.01
C THR A 497 -14.54 26.38 10.06
N ALA A 498 -13.60 25.49 9.84
CA ALA A 498 -13.22 24.47 10.81
C ALA A 498 -11.70 24.48 11.05
N ALA A 499 -11.32 24.32 12.30
CA ALA A 499 -9.92 24.13 12.70
C ALA A 499 -9.80 22.80 13.43
N GLY A 500 -8.75 22.03 13.16
CA GLY A 500 -8.50 20.74 13.76
C GLY A 500 -7.05 20.55 14.16
N VAL A 501 -6.85 19.89 15.28
CA VAL A 501 -5.56 19.42 15.79
C VAL A 501 -5.62 17.91 15.87
N SER A 502 -4.57 17.23 15.45
CA SER A 502 -4.44 15.78 15.57
C SER A 502 -3.09 15.39 16.12
N ILE A 503 -3.05 14.40 17.01
CA ILE A 503 -1.82 13.82 17.56
C ILE A 503 -1.88 12.33 17.30
N ALA A 504 -0.96 11.81 16.49
CA ALA A 504 -0.84 10.38 16.21
C ALA A 504 0.40 9.79 16.89
N PHE A 505 0.22 8.68 17.59
CA PHE A 505 1.26 7.89 18.20
C PHE A 505 1.46 6.61 17.37
N VAL A 506 2.63 6.49 16.75
CA VAL A 506 3.05 5.31 16.00
C VAL A 506 4.31 4.78 16.68
N ASP A 507 4.19 3.69 17.44
CA ASP A 507 5.30 3.06 18.17
C ASP A 507 6.06 4.07 19.08
N LYS A 508 7.27 4.52 18.69
CA LYS A 508 8.07 5.52 19.43
C LYS A 508 8.02 6.93 18.82
N THR A 509 7.30 7.10 17.71
CA THR A 509 7.21 8.37 16.98
C THR A 509 5.87 9.04 17.24
N THR A 510 5.93 10.28 17.71
CA THR A 510 4.76 11.16 17.84
C THR A 510 4.69 12.07 16.62
N ILE A 511 3.49 12.20 16.08
CA ILE A 511 3.19 13.01 14.91
C ILE A 511 2.13 14.03 15.32
N TYR A 512 2.41 15.30 15.10
CA TYR A 512 1.50 16.41 15.36
C TYR A 512 0.94 16.91 14.04
N GLY A 513 -0.36 17.18 13.99
CA GLY A 513 -1.05 17.67 12.81
C GLY A 513 -1.95 18.86 13.15
N LEU A 514 -1.92 19.86 12.29
CA LEU A 514 -2.82 21.01 12.30
C LEU A 514 -3.55 21.05 10.96
N LYS A 515 -4.85 21.30 11.00
CA LYS A 515 -5.71 21.41 9.82
C LYS A 515 -6.63 22.62 9.96
N ILE A 516 -6.79 23.37 8.88
CA ILE A 516 -7.80 24.41 8.73
C ILE A 516 -8.59 24.06 7.47
N GLU A 517 -9.91 24.14 7.56
CA GLU A 517 -10.84 23.94 6.47
C GLU A 517 -11.79 25.14 6.41
N ASP A 518 -12.09 25.63 5.22
CA ASP A 518 -13.09 26.66 5.00
C ASP A 518 -14.03 26.22 3.88
N HIS A 519 -15.33 26.29 4.15
CA HIS A 519 -16.39 25.90 3.23
C HIS A 519 -17.25 27.11 2.91
N LEU A 520 -17.16 27.58 1.68
CA LEU A 520 -17.95 28.70 1.16
C LEU A 520 -18.96 28.20 0.14
N ALA A 521 -20.25 28.35 0.44
CA ALA A 521 -21.31 28.10 -0.54
C ALA A 521 -21.70 29.40 -1.26
N VAL A 522 -21.63 29.39 -2.58
CA VAL A 522 -22.01 30.51 -3.46
C VAL A 522 -23.27 30.11 -4.22
N GLY A 523 -24.42 30.61 -3.76
CA GLY A 523 -25.72 30.21 -4.29
C GLY A 523 -26.08 28.75 -3.93
N LYS A 524 -26.94 28.12 -4.74
CA LYS A 524 -27.41 26.74 -4.52
C LYS A 524 -26.52 25.68 -5.18
N GLN A 525 -25.71 26.06 -6.15
CA GLN A 525 -25.00 25.15 -7.05
C GLN A 525 -23.50 25.07 -6.80
N LEU A 526 -22.86 26.16 -6.37
CA LEU A 526 -21.40 26.23 -6.26
C LEU A 526 -20.95 26.13 -4.81
N ILE A 527 -20.06 25.19 -4.53
CA ILE A 527 -19.45 25.00 -3.22
C ILE A 527 -17.94 25.02 -3.40
N LEU A 528 -17.28 25.95 -2.72
CA LEU A 528 -15.83 26.04 -2.66
C LEU A 528 -15.36 25.51 -1.30
N MET A 529 -14.38 24.60 -1.31
CA MET A 529 -13.79 24.03 -0.10
C MET A 529 -12.29 24.19 -0.15
N GLY A 530 -11.71 24.90 0.83
CA GLY A 530 -10.28 25.09 0.96
C GLY A 530 -9.77 24.43 2.23
N ASN A 531 -8.82 23.50 2.10
CA ASN A 531 -8.21 22.80 3.21
C ASN A 531 -6.71 23.08 3.22
N ALA A 532 -6.16 23.47 4.35
CA ALA A 532 -4.72 23.60 4.55
C ALA A 532 -4.31 22.82 5.79
N GLY A 533 -3.16 22.15 5.74
CA GLY A 533 -2.69 21.35 6.86
C GLY A 533 -1.18 21.21 6.91
N VAL A 534 -0.69 21.03 8.12
CA VAL A 534 0.72 20.80 8.43
C VAL A 534 0.81 19.57 9.33
N VAL A 535 1.69 18.65 8.99
CA VAL A 535 2.00 17.49 9.80
C VAL A 535 3.49 17.47 10.09
N GLN A 536 3.86 17.37 11.37
CA GLN A 536 5.23 17.40 11.84
C GLN A 536 5.52 16.15 12.68
N SER A 537 6.68 15.53 12.46
CA SER A 537 7.19 14.47 13.32
C SER A 537 8.69 14.63 13.51
N GLN A 538 9.13 14.68 14.78
CA GLN A 538 10.53 14.91 15.16
C GLN A 538 11.15 16.11 14.42
N ASP A 539 11.92 15.86 13.35
CA ASP A 539 12.63 16.89 12.58
C ASP A 539 12.03 17.16 11.18
N ASP A 540 11.04 16.36 10.75
CA ASP A 540 10.43 16.48 9.41
C ASP A 540 9.04 17.12 9.47
N ALA A 541 8.76 18.02 8.52
CA ALA A 541 7.45 18.62 8.33
C ALA A 541 6.94 18.42 6.90
N ALA A 542 5.64 18.12 6.78
CA ALA A 542 4.90 18.05 5.54
C ALA A 542 3.81 19.12 5.54
N TYR A 543 3.73 19.88 4.46
CA TYR A 543 2.75 20.96 4.28
C TYR A 543 1.85 20.58 3.11
N GLY A 544 0.55 20.81 3.23
CA GLY A 544 -0.37 20.54 2.13
C GLY A 544 -1.55 21.49 2.11
N VAL A 545 -1.99 21.82 0.89
CA VAL A 545 -3.14 22.67 0.59
C VAL A 545 -3.96 21.98 -0.48
N ASN A 546 -5.26 21.83 -0.23
CA ASN A 546 -6.24 21.33 -1.19
C ASN A 546 -7.32 22.39 -1.39
N LEU A 547 -7.69 22.63 -2.65
CA LEU A 547 -8.78 23.51 -3.06
C LEU A 547 -9.71 22.72 -3.96
N ASP A 548 -10.91 22.46 -3.48
CA ASP A 548 -11.95 21.74 -4.21
C ASP A 548 -13.09 22.69 -4.58
N LEU A 549 -13.42 22.73 -5.87
CA LEU A 549 -14.59 23.42 -6.40
C LEU A 549 -15.63 22.37 -6.82
N CYS A 550 -16.77 22.36 -6.16
CA CYS A 550 -17.89 21.48 -6.48
C CYS A 550 -19.03 22.28 -7.11
N THR A 551 -19.52 21.81 -8.25
CA THR A 551 -20.69 22.33 -8.94
C THR A 551 -21.80 21.27 -8.92
N ARG A 552 -22.96 21.65 -8.41
CA ARG A 552 -24.17 20.83 -8.30
C ARG A 552 -25.24 21.34 -9.25
N ASP A 553 -26.06 20.42 -9.74
CA ASP A 553 -27.22 20.72 -10.57
C ASP A 553 -28.33 21.42 -9.78
N GLU A 554 -29.24 22.14 -10.45
CA GLU A 554 -30.35 22.88 -9.82
C GLU A 554 -31.28 21.97 -9.01
N ASP A 555 -31.44 20.74 -9.46
CA ASP A 555 -32.30 19.73 -8.83
C ASP A 555 -31.52 18.73 -7.94
N TYR A 556 -30.32 19.08 -7.47
CA TYR A 556 -29.60 18.28 -6.49
C TYR A 556 -30.37 18.27 -5.14
N PRO A 557 -30.56 17.11 -4.48
CA PRO A 557 -29.89 15.80 -4.66
C PRO A 557 -30.56 14.82 -5.63
N ILE A 558 -31.65 15.19 -6.33
CA ILE A 558 -32.48 14.26 -7.10
C ILE A 558 -31.76 13.74 -8.35
N ASN A 559 -31.15 14.64 -9.14
CA ASN A 559 -30.43 14.25 -10.36
C ASN A 559 -29.05 13.61 -10.07
N GLN A 560 -28.57 13.69 -8.81
CA GLN A 560 -27.24 13.22 -8.37
C GLN A 560 -26.08 13.65 -9.31
N ARG A 561 -26.25 14.80 -9.97
CA ARG A 561 -25.23 15.38 -10.85
C ARG A 561 -24.35 16.31 -10.04
N GLU A 562 -23.10 15.89 -9.86
CA GLU A 562 -22.09 16.66 -9.17
C GLU A 562 -20.78 16.56 -9.95
N THR A 563 -20.16 17.70 -10.22
CA THR A 563 -18.81 17.77 -10.78
C THR A 563 -17.92 18.51 -9.80
N SER A 564 -16.82 17.90 -9.41
CA SER A 564 -15.82 18.48 -8.53
C SER A 564 -14.46 18.52 -9.20
N VAL A 565 -13.79 19.66 -9.02
CA VAL A 565 -12.44 19.91 -9.51
C VAL A 565 -11.57 20.29 -8.31
N GLY A 566 -10.61 19.44 -7.99
CA GLY A 566 -9.70 19.58 -6.86
C GLY A 566 -8.27 19.84 -7.29
N LEU A 567 -7.65 20.85 -6.72
CA LEU A 567 -6.21 21.13 -6.83
C LEU A 567 -5.55 20.80 -5.49
N SER A 568 -4.53 19.94 -5.50
CA SER A 568 -3.74 19.60 -4.31
C SER A 568 -2.28 19.97 -4.50
N ILE A 569 -1.70 20.64 -3.52
CA ILE A 569 -0.28 20.99 -3.48
C ILE A 569 0.26 20.48 -2.15
N MET A 570 1.28 19.64 -2.20
CA MET A 570 1.93 19.07 -1.03
C MET A 570 3.44 19.24 -1.12
N ARG A 571 4.09 19.64 -0.03
CA ARG A 571 5.55 19.76 0.08
C ARG A 571 6.05 18.84 1.18
N TYR A 572 6.98 17.95 0.83
CA TYR A 572 7.60 17.03 1.78
C TYR A 572 9.08 16.82 1.42
N ARG A 573 9.99 16.98 2.40
CA ARG A 573 11.45 16.78 2.24
C ARG A 573 12.07 17.46 1.00
N GLY A 574 11.56 18.63 0.63
CA GLY A 574 12.05 19.40 -0.53
C GLY A 574 11.31 19.09 -1.84
N ASP A 575 10.58 17.98 -1.93
CA ASP A 575 9.77 17.63 -3.08
C ASP A 575 8.40 18.33 -3.01
N LEU A 576 8.08 19.09 -4.06
CA LEU A 576 6.76 19.65 -4.29
C LEU A 576 5.96 18.66 -5.17
N ILE A 577 4.79 18.24 -4.72
CA ILE A 577 3.84 17.42 -5.45
C ILE A 577 2.60 18.27 -5.70
N CYS A 578 2.33 18.55 -6.97
CA CYS A 578 1.10 19.20 -7.40
C CYS A 578 0.21 18.17 -8.12
N GLY A 579 -1.06 18.14 -7.78
CA GLY A 579 -2.05 17.22 -8.34
C GLY A 579 -3.35 17.94 -8.70
N CYS A 580 -3.97 17.52 -9.79
CA CYS A 580 -5.30 17.95 -10.20
C CYS A 580 -6.20 16.72 -10.25
N ASN A 581 -7.34 16.77 -9.57
CA ASN A 581 -8.33 15.71 -9.49
C ASN A 581 -9.65 16.24 -10.06
N LEU A 582 -10.16 15.61 -11.10
CA LEU A 582 -11.48 15.83 -11.65
C LEU A 582 -12.36 14.64 -11.24
N GLN A 583 -13.49 14.90 -10.63
CA GLN A 583 -14.51 13.89 -10.35
C GLN A 583 -15.86 14.39 -10.89
N SER A 584 -16.55 13.56 -11.67
CA SER A 584 -17.87 13.89 -12.21
C SER A 584 -18.78 12.69 -12.05
N GLN A 585 -19.92 12.91 -11.42
CA GLN A 585 -20.98 11.93 -11.27
C GLN A 585 -22.21 12.42 -12.01
N PHE A 586 -22.78 11.55 -12.85
CA PHE A 586 -24.02 11.83 -13.55
C PHE A 586 -24.80 10.55 -13.84
N SER A 587 -26.12 10.66 -13.81
CA SER A 587 -27.03 9.61 -14.25
C SER A 587 -27.23 9.66 -15.76
N VAL A 588 -27.18 8.48 -16.40
CA VAL A 588 -27.47 8.29 -17.84
C VAL A 588 -28.72 7.41 -17.92
N GLY A 589 -29.88 8.03 -18.12
CA GLY A 589 -31.17 7.34 -18.06
C GLY A 589 -31.61 7.00 -16.63
N ARG A 590 -32.54 6.04 -16.49
CA ARG A 590 -33.23 5.73 -15.22
C ARG A 590 -32.46 4.79 -14.28
N SER A 591 -31.69 3.88 -14.84
CA SER A 591 -31.05 2.78 -14.12
C SER A 591 -29.54 2.75 -14.23
N SER A 592 -28.92 3.77 -14.86
CA SER A 592 -27.46 3.83 -15.00
C SER A 592 -26.88 5.08 -14.34
N GLN A 593 -25.85 4.89 -13.51
CA GLN A 593 -25.04 5.96 -12.97
C GLN A 593 -23.60 5.80 -13.44
N VAL A 594 -23.00 6.91 -13.84
CA VAL A 594 -21.62 6.98 -14.30
C VAL A 594 -20.86 7.90 -13.35
N HIS A 595 -19.74 7.40 -12.87
CA HIS A 595 -18.79 8.13 -12.04
C HIS A 595 -17.42 8.11 -12.71
N VAL A 596 -16.98 9.28 -13.15
CA VAL A 596 -15.68 9.49 -13.79
C VAL A 596 -14.76 10.19 -12.80
N ARG A 597 -13.59 9.61 -12.55
CA ARG A 597 -12.51 10.22 -11.78
C ARG A 597 -11.24 10.25 -12.61
N ALA A 598 -10.64 11.41 -12.80
CA ALA A 598 -9.37 11.58 -13.48
C ALA A 598 -8.43 12.38 -12.57
N GLY A 599 -7.31 11.78 -12.19
CA GLY A 599 -6.27 12.43 -11.40
C GLY A 599 -4.97 12.52 -12.20
N LEU A 600 -4.28 13.65 -12.13
CA LEU A 600 -2.96 13.85 -12.72
C LEU A 600 -2.03 14.47 -11.68
N ASN A 601 -0.78 14.03 -11.60
CA ASN A 601 0.25 14.69 -10.80
C ASN A 601 1.43 15.21 -11.65
N ASN A 602 2.26 16.03 -11.02
CA ASN A 602 3.48 16.57 -11.61
C ASN A 602 4.60 15.54 -11.88
N LYS A 603 4.47 14.30 -11.41
CA LYS A 603 5.35 13.17 -11.76
C LYS A 603 4.83 12.39 -12.98
N LEU A 604 3.86 12.95 -13.71
CA LEU A 604 3.21 12.34 -14.89
C LEU A 604 2.53 11.00 -14.62
N SER A 605 2.31 10.64 -13.35
CA SER A 605 1.49 9.48 -12.99
C SER A 605 0.05 9.95 -12.88
N GLY A 606 -0.79 9.55 -13.84
CA GLY A 606 -2.22 9.82 -13.85
C GLY A 606 -3.04 8.55 -13.68
N GLN A 607 -4.19 8.65 -13.03
CA GLN A 607 -5.17 7.57 -12.94
C GLN A 607 -6.52 8.06 -13.47
N ILE A 608 -7.08 7.34 -14.43
CA ILE A 608 -8.44 7.53 -14.90
C ILE A 608 -9.25 6.32 -14.45
N CYS A 609 -10.29 6.55 -13.66
CA CYS A 609 -11.22 5.55 -13.19
C CYS A 609 -12.62 5.91 -13.68
N ILE A 610 -13.26 4.99 -14.37
CA ILE A 610 -14.65 5.12 -14.78
C ILE A 610 -15.40 3.98 -14.10
N LYS A 611 -16.35 4.32 -13.23
CA LYS A 611 -17.28 3.37 -12.62
C LYS A 611 -18.65 3.58 -13.22
N THR A 612 -19.24 2.52 -13.75
CA THR A 612 -20.60 2.52 -14.28
C THR A 612 -21.41 1.49 -13.52
N SER A 613 -22.48 1.91 -12.83
CA SER A 613 -23.49 1.01 -12.29
C SER A 613 -24.70 1.04 -13.21
N CYS A 614 -25.23 -0.11 -13.59
CA CYS A 614 -26.42 -0.22 -14.45
C CYS A 614 -27.28 -1.39 -13.93
N SER A 615 -28.57 -1.16 -13.64
CA SER A 615 -29.47 -2.25 -13.21
C SER A 615 -30.14 -3.00 -14.37
N ASP A 616 -30.26 -2.39 -15.56
CA ASP A 616 -31.16 -2.91 -16.61
C ASP A 616 -30.45 -3.38 -17.90
N GLN A 617 -29.18 -3.04 -18.14
CA GLN A 617 -28.50 -3.37 -19.40
C GLN A 617 -27.03 -3.79 -19.22
N LEU A 618 -26.80 -5.11 -19.05
CA LEU A 618 -25.47 -5.75 -19.11
C LEU A 618 -24.68 -5.44 -20.40
N GLN A 619 -25.37 -5.05 -21.48
CA GLN A 619 -24.77 -4.71 -22.78
C GLN A 619 -23.89 -3.45 -22.72
N ILE A 620 -24.16 -2.51 -21.81
CA ILE A 620 -23.33 -1.31 -21.63
C ILE A 620 -22.03 -1.66 -20.89
N ALA A 621 -22.07 -2.60 -19.95
CA ALA A 621 -20.86 -3.15 -19.34
C ALA A 621 -19.96 -3.84 -20.38
N ALA A 622 -20.55 -4.50 -21.39
CA ALA A 622 -19.81 -5.11 -22.50
C ALA A 622 -19.01 -4.07 -23.33
N LEU A 623 -19.51 -2.84 -23.49
CA LEU A 623 -18.80 -1.76 -24.17
C LEU A 623 -17.55 -1.30 -23.38
N ALA A 624 -17.57 -1.39 -22.05
CA ALA A 624 -16.41 -1.07 -21.20
C ALA A 624 -15.26 -2.09 -21.34
N PHE A 625 -15.51 -3.27 -21.89
CA PHE A 625 -14.46 -4.26 -22.22
C PHE A 625 -13.71 -3.96 -23.52
N LEU A 626 -14.27 -3.14 -24.43
CA LEU A 626 -13.62 -2.84 -25.72
C LEU A 626 -12.25 -2.16 -25.59
N PRO A 627 -12.03 -1.17 -24.68
CA PRO A 627 -10.70 -0.59 -24.46
C PRO A 627 -9.70 -1.59 -23.89
N ILE A 628 -10.15 -2.47 -22.99
CA ILE A 628 -9.32 -3.51 -22.36
C ILE A 628 -8.94 -4.58 -23.39
N ALA A 629 -9.91 -5.04 -24.18
CA ALA A 629 -9.69 -5.96 -25.28
C ALA A 629 -8.72 -5.35 -26.31
N LYS A 630 -8.88 -4.07 -26.67
CA LYS A 630 -7.96 -3.36 -27.58
C LYS A 630 -6.55 -3.23 -27.00
N ALA A 631 -6.41 -3.01 -25.69
CA ALA A 631 -5.11 -2.94 -25.01
C ALA A 631 -4.43 -4.32 -24.97
N ILE A 632 -5.18 -5.38 -24.67
CA ILE A 632 -4.71 -6.78 -24.71
C ILE A 632 -4.32 -7.15 -26.16
N PHE A 633 -5.14 -6.80 -27.14
CA PHE A 633 -4.87 -7.06 -28.56
C PHE A 633 -3.61 -6.31 -29.01
N LYS A 634 -3.43 -5.03 -28.63
CA LYS A 634 -2.17 -4.32 -28.87
C LYS A 634 -0.98 -5.02 -28.23
N LYS A 635 -1.13 -5.55 -27.01
CA LYS A 635 -0.03 -6.20 -26.28
C LYS A 635 0.35 -7.56 -26.86
N ILE A 636 -0.62 -8.32 -27.37
CA ILE A 636 -0.42 -9.64 -27.98
C ILE A 636 0.11 -9.50 -29.42
N PHE A 637 -0.41 -8.56 -30.21
CA PHE A 637 -0.07 -8.44 -31.63
C PHE A 637 1.08 -7.46 -31.96
N HIS A 638 1.62 -6.69 -31.00
CA HIS A 638 2.89 -5.97 -31.21
C HIS A 638 4.14 -6.83 -31.00
N HIS A 639 4.02 -8.07 -30.53
CA HIS A 639 5.19 -8.94 -30.36
C HIS A 639 5.65 -9.65 -31.65
N SER A 640 4.94 -9.45 -32.77
CA SER A 640 5.20 -10.14 -34.04
C SER A 640 5.75 -9.27 -35.18
N THR A 641 6.24 -8.05 -34.89
CA THR A 641 6.76 -7.12 -35.93
C THR A 641 8.13 -6.53 -35.63
N GLN A 642 8.99 -7.27 -34.91
CA GLN A 642 10.37 -6.85 -34.64
C GLN A 642 11.44 -7.83 -35.16
N GLU A 643 11.11 -8.63 -36.17
CA GLU A 643 12.07 -9.32 -37.04
C GLU A 643 11.83 -8.86 -38.47
N ASP A 644 12.47 -7.76 -38.88
CA ASP A 644 12.87 -7.47 -40.28
C ASP A 644 13.40 -6.04 -40.38
N TYR A 645 14.61 -5.81 -39.86
CA TYR A 645 15.48 -4.72 -40.34
C TYR A 645 16.95 -5.17 -40.22
N SER A 646 17.34 -6.03 -41.15
CA SER A 646 18.73 -6.28 -41.54
C SER A 646 18.78 -6.50 -43.06
N ARG A 647 18.82 -5.40 -43.82
CA ARG A 647 19.49 -5.31 -45.12
C ARG A 647 20.10 -3.93 -45.27
#